data_AF-A0A9D9YN21-F1
#
_entry.id   AF-A0A9D9YN21-F1
#
_cell.length_a   1.000
_cell.length_b   1.000
_cell.length_c   1.000
_cell.angle_alpha   90.00
_cell.angle_beta   90.00
_cell.angle_gamma   90.00
#
_symmetry.space_group_name_H-M   'P 1'
#
loop_
_entity.id
_entity.type
_entity.pdbx_description
1 polymer ?
#
loop_
_entity_poly.entity_id
_entity_poly.type
_entity_poly.pdbx_seq_one_letter_code
_entity_poly.pdbx_strand_id
1 'polypeptide(L)'
;MLRLIYKILFFSIIHLSFIREIYAQNNLPGGDLNGSVITLICANSCVPLSVKVPHLKSATDYKVIEIPFKPFKYIVEDGHEDSVRLYSVAGGSYCVPFPLPFNFCFYGQSYSKVMVCGNGYLSFDISLANWGSGSNGIGNTLPYFEPDTSTYIAFLLRSTIMGMFSTFDTRRCDNQAPAPPNGFPQCSSPYDRRIQWRVEGTAPSRKFIASYYKIGNAFYDSTSSYVQPCFYNPNTFQIVLHETSGLIDVHIEDRICQPSLPQKGVATLGIQNWECTRAVTAPGKNCTPWTAHHESYRFIPSDSASRFLGAEILDMAGNSLAFADTATSLPGLLDLQFQNICPGPTLTKYIIKTRFLTCQAAEEFITLDTINVVRKYHLPATASVVPATCGNNSGSISIIVTDSLGVPPYQYAINGGSLQNSNTFTGLYAGSYPVLVVDSRGCDTAFTVSVNGNATLSHTLFVKNAFCAAVNNTGSVTITPTTGIGPYFSTLTGPGGPYTYSGNGPIVFNNLAAGTYTYNFSDAFACPGIGGNVVVGFNTPIKPFAKLDKPLCNGNADGAITFMPAGGIYPYTYSINNGASFQDSSNFTLLAAGTHHFIIKDSAGCTKDTSIVLTQPLALVATASLINAASCFGNDGKILVSITGGTPKYWTAVNGSFFRPDTLITAPVGTYPFITAMDINGCKDTVDVPLTIPLNDTMRLSLEQSINVCEGSSATLYPVVNDNIPGNAFAWHWGSVNAASTIANDSVKNAVVSPVDTSVYFLHASWGLCHRFDTITANLLYKPRVKVGNDTIICFGNTALLNGRLLYASGPVNFNWHPPNFVNNIYLPVTFANPATAGTHLYALMVQDNYGCNFFSADTLLVTVLPRVPVFAGNDSIAVLGEAHQLLGSGGLQYTWAPADVLNNAAAQNPIAVLYNDTRFTLRVMDIAGCTAMDTVLIKVLKGPAYYVPTAFSPNADGRNDIFRPIPAGISSTKKFSIYNRYGTMVFETSQWLKGWDGRYKGQMQPPGAYIWFLNGMDKNGKIIQKKGTVILIK
;
A
#
# COMPACT_ATOMS: atom_id res chain seq x y z
N MET A 1 72.20 5.39 6.58
CA MET A 1 73.02 4.73 7.61
C MET A 1 72.20 4.58 8.89
N LEU A 2 71.19 3.68 8.88
CA LEU A 2 70.53 3.05 10.05
C LEU A 2 69.48 2.03 9.51
N ARG A 3 69.94 1.13 8.63
CA ARG A 3 69.17 -0.03 8.11
C ARG A 3 70.11 -1.13 7.58
N LEU A 4 71.37 -1.09 8.00
CA LEU A 4 72.46 -1.96 7.55
C LEU A 4 73.10 -2.76 8.70
N ILE A 5 72.46 -2.82 9.87
CA ILE A 5 72.96 -3.52 11.09
C ILE A 5 72.01 -4.65 11.54
N TYR A 6 71.00 -5.02 10.74
CA TYR A 6 70.09 -6.15 11.05
C TYR A 6 70.18 -7.33 10.07
N LYS A 7 71.18 -7.34 9.17
CA LYS A 7 71.40 -8.43 8.19
C LYS A 7 72.74 -9.16 8.35
N ILE A 8 73.51 -8.88 9.40
CA ILE A 8 74.81 -9.49 9.68
C ILE A 8 74.80 -10.03 11.11
N LEU A 9 74.02 -11.11 11.34
CA LEU A 9 74.11 -12.03 12.49
C LEU A 9 72.97 -13.06 12.35
N PHE A 10 73.11 -13.99 11.41
CA PHE A 10 72.56 -15.37 11.49
C PHE A 10 73.20 -16.21 10.37
N PHE A 11 74.52 -16.35 10.46
CA PHE A 11 75.29 -17.40 9.80
C PHE A 11 76.08 -18.10 10.91
N SER A 12 75.58 -19.24 11.40
CA SER A 12 76.35 -20.36 11.97
C SER A 12 75.40 -21.44 12.48
N ILE A 13 75.72 -22.70 12.14
CA ILE A 13 75.05 -23.97 12.48
C ILE A 13 73.81 -24.19 11.60
N ILE A 14 73.82 -25.01 10.53
CA ILE A 14 74.02 -26.48 10.53
C ILE A 14 74.88 -26.90 9.33
N HIS A 15 76.05 -27.48 9.64
CA HIS A 15 76.73 -28.49 8.83
C HIS A 15 76.01 -29.82 9.06
N LEU A 16 75.97 -30.70 8.04
CA LEU A 16 75.23 -31.97 7.88
C LEU A 16 73.96 -31.85 7.04
N SER A 17 74.13 -32.06 5.72
CA SER A 17 73.35 -32.97 4.86
C SER A 17 73.60 -32.64 3.38
N PHE A 18 74.87 -32.60 2.96
CA PHE A 18 75.22 -32.84 1.55
C PHE A 18 75.54 -34.32 1.42
N ILE A 19 74.49 -35.13 1.24
CA ILE A 19 74.61 -36.48 0.70
C ILE A 19 73.82 -36.48 -0.61
N ARG A 20 74.56 -36.50 -1.72
CA ARG A 20 74.23 -37.10 -3.03
C ARG A 20 72.76 -36.97 -3.50
N GLU A 21 72.42 -35.87 -4.16
CA GLU A 21 71.49 -35.98 -5.32
C GLU A 21 72.34 -36.27 -6.55
N ILE A 22 72.47 -37.56 -6.82
CA ILE A 22 73.18 -38.11 -7.96
C ILE A 22 72.12 -38.69 -8.92
N TYR A 23 72.09 -38.12 -10.14
CA TYR A 23 71.38 -38.54 -11.36
C TYR A 23 69.84 -38.44 -11.39
N ALA A 24 69.35 -37.41 -12.08
CA ALA A 24 67.97 -37.31 -12.54
C ALA A 24 67.66 -38.41 -13.58
N GLN A 25 67.19 -39.57 -13.10
CA GLN A 25 66.40 -40.50 -13.91
C GLN A 25 65.01 -39.87 -14.09
N ASN A 26 64.50 -39.83 -15.32
CA ASN A 26 63.30 -39.10 -15.76
C ASN A 26 62.18 -39.05 -14.68
N ASN A 27 61.97 -37.88 -14.07
CA ASN A 27 60.84 -37.63 -13.16
C ASN A 27 59.53 -37.70 -13.95
N LEU A 28 58.78 -38.80 -13.81
CA LEU A 28 57.48 -38.96 -14.45
C LEU A 28 56.43 -38.17 -13.65
N PRO A 29 55.80 -37.12 -14.21
CA PRO A 29 54.76 -36.37 -13.50
C PRO A 29 53.48 -37.21 -13.42
N GLY A 30 52.99 -37.49 -12.22
CA GLY A 30 51.64 -38.04 -12.00
C GLY A 30 51.53 -39.49 -11.52
N GLY A 31 52.64 -40.20 -11.34
CA GLY A 31 52.66 -41.56 -10.78
C GLY A 31 52.10 -42.66 -11.70
N ASP A 32 52.01 -42.41 -13.01
CA ASP A 32 51.76 -43.43 -14.04
C ASP A 32 53.11 -43.94 -14.56
N LEU A 33 53.60 -45.04 -13.99
CA LEU A 33 54.92 -45.59 -14.32
C LEU A 33 54.91 -46.44 -15.60
N ASN A 34 53.74 -46.95 -16.01
CA ASN A 34 53.62 -48.01 -16.99
C ASN A 34 54.12 -47.58 -18.40
N GLY A 35 55.17 -48.26 -18.89
CA GLY A 35 55.79 -48.02 -20.19
C GLY A 35 56.84 -46.90 -20.23
N SER A 36 57.22 -46.32 -19.09
CA SER A 36 58.20 -45.23 -19.03
C SER A 36 59.63 -45.63 -19.42
N VAL A 37 60.50 -44.67 -19.78
CA VAL A 37 61.90 -44.92 -20.21
C VAL A 37 62.89 -44.20 -19.29
N ILE A 38 63.96 -44.89 -18.84
CA ILE A 38 65.04 -44.42 -17.96
C ILE A 38 66.40 -44.66 -18.63
N THR A 39 67.34 -43.71 -18.54
CA THR A 39 68.66 -43.78 -19.18
C THR A 39 69.78 -43.72 -18.13
N LEU A 40 70.80 -44.59 -18.24
CA LEU A 40 71.90 -44.75 -17.27
C LEU A 40 73.26 -44.25 -17.78
N ILE A 41 74.11 -43.86 -16.83
CA ILE A 41 75.49 -43.39 -17.03
C ILE A 41 76.53 -44.44 -16.59
N CYS A 42 77.73 -44.39 -17.19
CA CYS A 42 78.69 -45.49 -17.07
C CYS A 42 79.65 -45.32 -15.92
N ALA A 43 79.29 -46.01 -14.84
CA ALA A 43 80.10 -46.08 -13.65
C ALA A 43 80.23 -47.50 -13.11
N ASN A 44 79.25 -48.39 -13.34
CA ASN A 44 79.26 -49.75 -12.82
C ASN A 44 78.36 -50.67 -13.67
N SER A 45 78.54 -51.98 -13.59
CA SER A 45 77.64 -52.97 -14.21
C SER A 45 76.23 -52.95 -13.62
N CYS A 46 76.05 -52.37 -12.43
CA CYS A 46 74.82 -52.24 -11.66
C CYS A 46 74.70 -50.84 -11.06
N VAL A 47 73.52 -50.23 -11.07
CA VAL A 47 73.26 -48.89 -10.56
C VAL A 47 71.94 -48.84 -9.77
N PRO A 48 71.79 -47.90 -8.82
CA PRO A 48 70.48 -47.63 -8.24
C PRO A 48 69.49 -47.09 -9.28
N LEU A 49 68.26 -47.58 -9.23
CA LEU A 49 67.15 -47.14 -10.07
C LEU A 49 66.09 -46.43 -9.21
N SER A 50 65.67 -45.24 -9.60
CA SER A 50 64.71 -44.43 -8.84
C SER A 50 63.40 -44.24 -9.62
N VAL A 51 62.25 -44.45 -8.98
CA VAL A 51 60.91 -44.23 -9.55
C VAL A 51 59.97 -43.57 -8.53
N LYS A 52 58.84 -43.01 -9.00
CA LYS A 52 57.84 -42.38 -8.12
C LYS A 52 56.47 -43.06 -8.27
N VAL A 53 55.84 -43.41 -7.16
CA VAL A 53 54.49 -44.02 -7.12
C VAL A 53 53.54 -43.16 -6.28
N PRO A 54 52.20 -43.28 -6.42
CA PRO A 54 51.26 -42.62 -5.51
C PRO A 54 51.51 -42.99 -4.05
N HIS A 55 51.63 -41.98 -3.16
CA HIS A 55 51.79 -42.25 -1.72
C HIS A 55 50.43 -42.45 -1.07
N LEU A 56 49.91 -43.67 -1.13
CA LEU A 56 48.63 -44.00 -0.52
C LEU A 56 48.76 -43.98 1.01
N LYS A 57 47.99 -43.09 1.65
CA LYS A 57 47.91 -42.94 3.10
C LYS A 57 46.53 -43.32 3.63
N SER A 58 46.37 -43.35 4.95
CA SER A 58 45.06 -43.46 5.58
C SER A 58 44.13 -42.42 4.96
N ALA A 59 42.95 -42.85 4.51
CA ALA A 59 42.13 -42.03 3.62
C ALA A 59 41.33 -40.96 4.35
N THR A 60 41.83 -40.38 5.45
CA THR A 60 41.13 -39.39 6.29
C THR A 60 41.18 -37.97 5.74
N ASP A 61 42.05 -37.69 4.77
CA ASP A 61 41.99 -36.49 3.94
C ASP A 61 42.47 -36.80 2.52
N TYR A 62 42.48 -35.80 1.64
CA TYR A 62 42.92 -35.96 0.26
C TYR A 62 43.83 -34.83 -0.22
N LYS A 63 44.60 -35.14 -1.26
CA LYS A 63 45.36 -34.14 -2.00
C LYS A 63 45.16 -34.32 -3.49
N VAL A 64 45.07 -33.22 -4.22
CA VAL A 64 44.88 -33.20 -5.66
C VAL A 64 46.17 -32.86 -6.39
N ILE A 65 46.44 -33.58 -7.49
CA ILE A 65 47.48 -33.25 -8.46
C ILE A 65 46.91 -33.26 -9.87
N GLU A 66 47.51 -32.49 -10.77
CA GLU A 66 47.22 -32.54 -12.20
C GLU A 66 47.94 -33.76 -12.83
N ILE A 67 47.25 -34.48 -13.71
CA ILE A 67 47.79 -35.65 -14.43
C ILE A 67 47.60 -35.46 -15.94
N PRO A 68 48.41 -36.12 -16.80
CA PRO A 68 48.21 -36.07 -18.25
C PRO A 68 46.78 -36.48 -18.64
N PHE A 69 46.17 -35.72 -19.57
CA PHE A 69 44.84 -36.02 -20.08
C PHE A 69 44.85 -37.31 -20.92
N LYS A 70 44.42 -38.42 -20.32
CA LYS A 70 44.26 -39.74 -20.94
C LYS A 70 42.89 -40.35 -20.55
N PRO A 71 41.77 -39.83 -21.07
CA PRO A 71 40.45 -40.35 -20.74
C PRO A 71 40.26 -41.78 -21.28
N PHE A 72 39.34 -42.52 -20.69
CA PHE A 72 38.94 -43.83 -21.19
C PHE A 72 38.05 -43.66 -22.41
N LYS A 73 38.09 -44.63 -23.34
CA LYS A 73 37.20 -44.62 -24.50
C LYS A 73 35.74 -44.62 -24.03
N TYR A 74 34.93 -43.69 -24.54
CA TYR A 74 33.48 -43.78 -24.43
C TYR A 74 33.00 -44.92 -25.31
N ILE A 75 32.39 -45.93 -24.70
CA ILE A 75 31.93 -47.11 -25.42
C ILE A 75 30.50 -46.85 -25.88
N VAL A 76 30.24 -47.04 -27.18
CA VAL A 76 28.91 -46.78 -27.77
C VAL A 76 28.04 -48.04 -27.81
N GLU A 77 28.62 -49.22 -27.65
CA GLU A 77 27.92 -50.52 -27.74
C GLU A 77 28.13 -51.36 -26.46
N ASP A 78 27.02 -51.82 -25.88
CA ASP A 78 26.88 -52.89 -24.87
C ASP A 78 27.60 -52.73 -23.51
N GLY A 79 27.78 -51.50 -23.05
CA GLY A 79 28.24 -51.21 -21.67
C GLY A 79 27.08 -50.81 -20.75
N HIS A 80 26.42 -51.80 -20.13
CA HIS A 80 25.37 -51.66 -19.12
C HIS A 80 24.46 -50.43 -19.30
N GLU A 81 23.51 -50.56 -20.22
CA GLU A 81 22.36 -49.67 -20.26
C GLU A 81 21.51 -49.90 -19.00
N ASP A 82 21.37 -48.88 -18.15
CA ASP A 82 20.06 -48.60 -17.59
C ASP A 82 19.35 -47.72 -18.63
N SER A 83 18.99 -48.32 -19.78
CA SER A 83 18.17 -47.68 -20.82
C SER A 83 16.75 -47.44 -20.32
N VAL A 84 16.44 -47.94 -19.13
CA VAL A 84 15.18 -47.75 -18.44
C VAL A 84 15.34 -46.55 -17.50
N ARG A 85 14.89 -45.38 -17.96
CA ARG A 85 14.43 -44.20 -17.16
C ARG A 85 15.31 -42.96 -16.99
N LEU A 86 16.22 -42.62 -17.92
CA LEU A 86 16.67 -41.21 -17.97
C LEU A 86 15.54 -40.24 -18.40
N TYR A 87 14.43 -40.76 -18.94
CA TYR A 87 13.31 -39.96 -19.47
C TYR A 87 11.95 -40.13 -18.77
N SER A 88 11.78 -41.06 -17.81
CA SER A 88 10.42 -41.46 -17.36
C SER A 88 10.05 -41.12 -15.91
N VAL A 89 10.84 -40.34 -15.19
CA VAL A 89 10.43 -39.80 -13.89
C VAL A 89 10.03 -38.34 -14.08
N ALA A 90 8.72 -38.08 -14.03
CA ALA A 90 8.18 -36.74 -13.94
C ALA A 90 8.81 -36.04 -12.72
N GLY A 91 9.77 -35.15 -12.96
CA GLY A 91 10.49 -34.47 -11.89
C GLY A 91 11.96 -34.13 -12.11
N GLY A 92 12.58 -34.45 -13.25
CA GLY A 92 13.93 -33.95 -13.57
C GLY A 92 15.04 -34.47 -12.63
N SER A 93 14.97 -35.71 -12.17
CA SER A 93 15.90 -36.20 -11.13
C SER A 93 16.13 -37.69 -11.23
N TYR A 94 17.31 -38.06 -11.74
CA TYR A 94 17.77 -39.44 -11.81
C TYR A 94 18.99 -39.60 -10.93
N CYS A 95 18.88 -40.29 -9.79
CA CYS A 95 19.98 -40.65 -8.92
C CYS A 95 19.84 -42.11 -8.54
N VAL A 96 20.73 -42.96 -9.05
CA VAL A 96 20.68 -44.41 -8.83
C VAL A 96 21.83 -44.87 -7.92
N PRO A 97 21.54 -45.65 -6.88
CA PRO A 97 22.58 -46.29 -6.09
C PRO A 97 23.15 -47.47 -6.87
N PHE A 98 24.42 -47.38 -7.27
CA PHE A 98 25.16 -48.44 -7.92
C PHE A 98 25.94 -49.27 -6.89
N PRO A 99 25.76 -50.61 -6.84
CA PRO A 99 26.60 -51.47 -6.02
C PRO A 99 27.99 -51.56 -6.62
N LEU A 100 29.00 -51.09 -5.89
CA LEU A 100 30.38 -51.28 -6.30
C LEU A 100 30.74 -52.76 -6.15
N PRO A 101 31.39 -53.40 -7.14
CA PRO A 101 31.81 -54.79 -7.03
C PRO A 101 33.02 -54.98 -6.09
N PHE A 102 33.46 -53.89 -5.47
CA PHE A 102 34.50 -53.81 -4.48
C PHE A 102 34.14 -52.74 -3.45
N ASN A 103 34.73 -52.82 -2.26
CA ASN A 103 34.66 -51.74 -1.29
C ASN A 103 35.61 -50.62 -1.70
N PHE A 104 35.10 -49.40 -1.85
CA PHE A 104 35.90 -48.22 -2.09
C PHE A 104 36.12 -47.44 -0.79
N CYS A 105 37.33 -46.95 -0.61
CA CYS A 105 37.72 -46.24 0.59
C CYS A 105 37.75 -44.74 0.37
N PHE A 106 37.02 -44.01 1.22
CA PHE A 106 36.86 -42.56 1.11
C PHE A 106 36.68 -41.92 2.48
N TYR A 107 37.48 -40.90 2.82
CA TYR A 107 37.45 -40.22 4.12
C TYR A 107 37.50 -41.16 5.34
N GLY A 108 38.31 -42.22 5.26
CA GLY A 108 38.52 -43.23 6.30
C GLY A 108 37.37 -44.23 6.44
N GLN A 109 36.34 -44.13 5.61
CA GLN A 109 35.17 -45.01 5.58
C GLN A 109 35.23 -45.93 4.36
N SER A 110 34.58 -47.10 4.47
CA SER A 110 34.46 -48.08 3.39
C SER A 110 33.04 -48.07 2.83
N TYR A 111 32.92 -47.93 1.53
CA TYR A 111 31.64 -47.84 0.83
C TYR A 111 31.53 -48.94 -0.23
N SER A 112 30.45 -49.72 -0.16
CA SER A 112 30.10 -50.78 -1.12
C SER A 112 29.10 -50.32 -2.17
N LYS A 113 28.64 -49.07 -2.10
CA LYS A 113 27.67 -48.47 -3.02
C LYS A 113 28.05 -47.03 -3.28
N VAL A 114 27.80 -46.57 -4.50
CA VAL A 114 27.97 -45.18 -4.90
C VAL A 114 26.70 -44.71 -5.60
N MET A 115 26.23 -43.51 -5.29
CA MET A 115 25.11 -42.88 -5.97
C MET A 115 25.62 -42.14 -7.20
N VAL A 116 25.07 -42.45 -8.37
CA VAL A 116 25.38 -41.81 -9.66
C VAL A 116 24.16 -41.02 -10.11
N CYS A 117 24.32 -39.72 -10.37
CA CYS A 117 23.19 -38.83 -10.67
C CYS A 117 23.28 -38.13 -12.02
N GLY A 118 22.11 -37.85 -12.61
CA GLY A 118 21.87 -37.19 -13.89
C GLY A 118 22.55 -35.83 -14.09
N ASN A 119 22.82 -35.14 -12.99
CA ASN A 119 23.41 -33.79 -12.93
C ASN A 119 24.95 -33.78 -12.83
N GLY A 120 25.60 -34.94 -12.99
CA GLY A 120 27.05 -35.10 -12.81
C GLY A 120 27.49 -35.31 -11.36
N TYR A 121 26.53 -35.42 -10.45
CA TYR A 121 26.78 -35.61 -9.02
C TYR A 121 27.09 -37.07 -8.71
N LEU A 122 28.12 -37.31 -7.89
CA LEU A 122 28.54 -38.63 -7.45
C LEU A 122 28.89 -38.59 -5.95
N SER A 123 28.24 -39.43 -5.16
CA SER A 123 28.37 -39.45 -3.69
C SER A 123 28.23 -40.85 -3.11
N PHE A 124 28.86 -41.08 -1.95
CA PHE A 124 28.66 -42.31 -1.18
C PHE A 124 27.48 -42.25 -0.20
N ASP A 125 26.86 -41.08 -0.03
CA ASP A 125 25.60 -40.95 0.73
C ASP A 125 24.41 -41.38 -0.14
N ILE A 126 23.96 -42.62 0.08
CA ILE A 126 22.81 -43.20 -0.62
C ILE A 126 21.47 -42.86 0.03
N SER A 127 21.44 -42.08 1.12
CA SER A 127 20.18 -41.75 1.83
C SER A 127 19.21 -40.94 0.98
N LEU A 128 19.73 -40.29 -0.07
CA LEU A 128 18.98 -39.49 -1.04
C LEU A 128 18.88 -40.19 -2.41
N ALA A 129 19.11 -41.50 -2.46
CA ALA A 129 18.83 -42.30 -3.65
C ALA A 129 17.34 -42.18 -4.04
N ASN A 130 17.06 -42.01 -5.34
CA ASN A 130 15.72 -41.78 -5.89
C ASN A 130 15.03 -40.46 -5.48
N TRP A 131 15.72 -39.53 -4.81
CA TRP A 131 15.13 -38.21 -4.51
C TRP A 131 15.16 -37.26 -5.71
N GLY A 132 14.10 -36.45 -5.79
CA GLY A 132 14.02 -35.27 -6.65
C GLY A 132 15.15 -34.29 -6.33
N SER A 133 15.65 -33.56 -7.32
CA SER A 133 16.77 -32.61 -7.30
C SER A 133 16.44 -31.33 -6.52
N GLY A 134 15.81 -31.46 -5.36
CA GLY A 134 15.45 -30.39 -4.46
C GLY A 134 16.49 -30.28 -3.36
N SER A 135 17.19 -29.15 -3.36
CA SER A 135 18.00 -28.65 -2.26
C SER A 135 17.16 -28.55 -0.98
N ASN A 136 17.38 -29.44 0.01
CA ASN A 136 16.86 -29.25 1.37
C ASN A 136 17.74 -29.96 2.42
N GLY A 137 18.62 -29.19 3.08
CA GLY A 137 19.31 -29.46 4.36
C GLY A 137 20.34 -30.59 4.34
N ILE A 138 21.59 -30.48 4.83
CA ILE A 138 22.07 -30.02 6.14
C ILE A 138 23.52 -29.47 5.97
N GLY A 139 23.85 -28.28 6.52
CA GLY A 139 25.19 -27.65 6.50
C GLY A 139 26.23 -28.36 7.40
N ASN A 140 27.53 -28.02 7.49
CA ASN A 140 28.36 -26.90 7.01
C ASN A 140 29.81 -27.44 6.74
N THR A 141 30.36 -27.28 5.53
CA THR A 141 31.58 -26.50 5.18
C THR A 141 32.10 -26.81 3.77
N LEU A 142 31.88 -25.86 2.86
CA LEU A 142 32.91 -25.28 1.98
C LEU A 142 32.63 -23.76 1.98
N PRO A 143 33.35 -22.91 2.74
CA PRO A 143 33.24 -21.46 2.59
C PRO A 143 34.15 -21.04 1.42
N TYR A 144 33.69 -20.25 0.46
CA TYR A 144 33.45 -18.82 0.67
C TYR A 144 32.52 -18.25 -0.42
N PHE A 145 31.58 -17.42 -0.01
CA PHE A 145 30.51 -16.79 -0.80
C PHE A 145 30.48 -15.28 -0.48
N GLU A 146 29.69 -14.54 -1.29
CA GLU A 146 29.05 -13.22 -1.05
C GLU A 146 29.63 -12.02 -1.84
N PRO A 147 28.83 -11.01 -2.24
CA PRO A 147 27.39 -10.81 -2.04
C PRO A 147 26.63 -10.45 -3.35
N ASP A 148 25.62 -11.22 -3.73
CA ASP A 148 24.35 -10.60 -4.11
C ASP A 148 23.20 -11.58 -3.90
N THR A 149 22.19 -11.04 -3.24
CA THR A 149 21.04 -11.64 -2.60
C THR A 149 20.10 -12.36 -3.58
N SER A 150 20.12 -13.70 -3.57
CA SER A 150 18.93 -14.58 -3.68
C SER A 150 19.32 -16.07 -3.78
N THR A 151 19.33 -16.74 -2.62
CA THR A 151 18.87 -18.14 -2.42
C THR A 151 19.31 -19.25 -3.39
N TYR A 152 20.60 -19.41 -3.72
CA TYR A 152 21.13 -20.70 -4.21
C TYR A 152 22.52 -20.99 -3.63
N ILE A 153 22.54 -21.66 -2.48
CA ILE A 153 23.73 -22.28 -1.93
C ILE A 153 23.88 -23.63 -2.64
N ALA A 154 25.02 -23.89 -3.28
CA ALA A 154 25.34 -25.23 -3.76
C ALA A 154 25.63 -26.12 -2.54
N PHE A 155 24.59 -26.78 -2.03
CA PHE A 155 24.72 -27.72 -0.93
C PHE A 155 25.27 -29.05 -1.48
N LEU A 156 26.53 -29.37 -1.16
CA LEU A 156 27.05 -30.72 -1.37
C LEU A 156 26.51 -31.62 -0.24
N LEU A 157 26.03 -32.81 -0.60
CA LEU A 157 25.66 -33.82 0.41
C LEU A 157 26.93 -34.44 1.00
N ARG A 158 26.73 -35.24 2.04
CA ARG A 158 27.80 -35.97 2.73
C ARG A 158 28.55 -36.88 1.74
N SER A 159 29.85 -36.99 1.91
CA SER A 159 30.72 -37.87 1.12
C SER A 159 30.64 -37.71 -0.42
N THR A 160 30.75 -36.47 -0.90
CA THR A 160 30.68 -36.13 -2.33
C THR A 160 32.04 -36.25 -3.04
N ILE A 161 32.07 -36.77 -4.27
CA ILE A 161 33.27 -36.88 -5.13
C ILE A 161 33.29 -35.82 -6.27
N MET A 162 32.15 -35.18 -6.56
CA MET A 162 32.08 -34.07 -7.52
C MET A 162 30.79 -33.28 -7.29
N GLY A 163 30.85 -31.96 -7.38
CA GLY A 163 29.68 -31.10 -7.23
C GLY A 163 28.71 -31.15 -8.41
N MET A 164 27.56 -30.48 -8.27
CA MET A 164 26.54 -30.42 -9.31
C MET A 164 27.03 -29.55 -10.48
N PHE A 165 26.93 -30.05 -11.72
CA PHE A 165 27.31 -29.31 -12.92
C PHE A 165 26.10 -28.64 -13.58
N SER A 166 24.91 -29.26 -13.52
CA SER A 166 23.69 -28.69 -14.09
C SER A 166 22.43 -29.36 -13.56
N THR A 167 21.29 -28.65 -13.53
CA THR A 167 19.97 -29.27 -13.36
C THR A 167 19.56 -30.03 -14.63
N PHE A 168 18.96 -31.21 -14.49
CA PHE A 168 18.45 -32.00 -15.62
C PHE A 168 16.93 -31.80 -15.71
N ASP A 169 16.42 -30.97 -16.63
CA ASP A 169 14.97 -30.80 -16.80
C ASP A 169 14.44 -31.72 -17.91
N THR A 170 13.64 -32.71 -17.53
CA THR A 170 12.97 -33.63 -18.45
C THR A 170 11.58 -33.15 -18.87
N ARG A 171 10.99 -32.17 -18.18
CA ARG A 171 9.54 -31.83 -18.20
C ARG A 171 9.04 -31.06 -19.42
N ARG A 172 9.87 -30.85 -20.44
CA ARG A 172 9.46 -30.23 -21.72
C ARG A 172 9.91 -31.00 -22.96
N CYS A 173 10.43 -32.22 -22.78
CA CYS A 173 10.77 -33.12 -23.88
C CYS A 173 9.74 -34.26 -24.04
N ASP A 174 8.82 -34.38 -23.09
CA ASP A 174 7.65 -35.23 -23.14
C ASP A 174 6.59 -34.59 -24.05
N ASN A 175 6.21 -35.31 -25.11
CA ASN A 175 5.31 -34.90 -26.20
C ASN A 175 3.86 -34.55 -25.78
N GLN A 176 3.58 -34.18 -24.52
CA GLN A 176 2.24 -33.90 -24.00
C GLN A 176 2.04 -32.48 -23.47
N ALA A 177 3.06 -31.62 -23.46
CA ALA A 177 2.84 -30.19 -23.22
C ALA A 177 2.56 -29.45 -24.55
N PRO A 178 1.47 -28.67 -24.68
CA PRO A 178 1.25 -27.83 -25.84
C PRO A 178 2.44 -26.89 -26.05
N ALA A 179 2.89 -26.74 -27.30
CA ALA A 179 3.94 -25.79 -27.63
C ALA A 179 3.56 -24.39 -27.08
N PRO A 180 4.46 -23.68 -26.38
CA PRO A 180 4.17 -22.32 -25.98
C PRO A 180 3.94 -21.45 -27.23
N PRO A 181 3.14 -20.37 -27.14
CA PRO A 181 2.63 -19.61 -28.30
C PRO A 181 3.69 -18.94 -29.19
N ASN A 182 4.97 -19.10 -28.85
CA ASN A 182 6.07 -18.27 -29.32
C ASN A 182 6.92 -18.98 -30.40
N GLY A 183 6.49 -20.15 -30.90
CA GLY A 183 7.13 -20.83 -32.04
C GLY A 183 8.54 -21.37 -31.78
N PHE A 184 8.95 -21.56 -30.52
CA PHE A 184 10.25 -22.18 -30.21
C PHE A 184 10.23 -23.70 -30.47
N PRO A 185 11.32 -24.28 -31.01
CA PRO A 185 11.39 -25.72 -31.26
C PRO A 185 11.19 -26.51 -29.96
N GLN A 186 10.33 -27.53 -30.00
CA GLN A 186 10.32 -28.58 -28.98
C GLN A 186 11.71 -29.22 -28.94
N CYS A 187 12.24 -29.44 -27.74
CA CYS A 187 13.61 -29.88 -27.52
C CYS A 187 13.92 -31.17 -28.28
N SER A 188 14.64 -31.09 -29.42
CA SER A 188 15.32 -32.24 -29.99
C SER A 188 16.59 -32.48 -29.17
N SER A 189 16.46 -33.13 -28.01
CA SER A 189 17.63 -33.63 -27.29
C SER A 189 18.43 -34.55 -28.22
N PRO A 190 19.75 -34.40 -28.34
CA PRO A 190 20.58 -35.38 -29.04
C PRO A 190 20.30 -36.76 -28.46
N TYR A 191 19.90 -37.72 -29.31
CA TYR A 191 19.61 -39.09 -28.89
C TYR A 191 20.82 -39.80 -28.26
N ASP A 192 22.03 -39.24 -28.36
CA ASP A 192 23.28 -39.84 -27.91
C ASP A 192 23.74 -39.42 -26.50
N ARG A 193 22.99 -38.54 -25.80
CA ARG A 193 23.27 -38.18 -24.39
C ARG A 193 23.11 -39.41 -23.50
N ARG A 194 24.14 -39.73 -22.71
CA ARG A 194 24.11 -40.92 -21.86
C ARG A 194 25.03 -40.81 -20.65
N ILE A 195 24.58 -41.45 -19.58
CA ILE A 195 25.42 -41.75 -18.41
C ILE A 195 25.65 -43.25 -18.47
N GLN A 196 26.91 -43.63 -18.52
CA GLN A 196 27.32 -45.02 -18.54
C GLN A 196 28.25 -45.26 -17.38
N TRP A 197 28.13 -46.42 -16.75
CA TRP A 197 29.12 -46.87 -15.79
C TRP A 197 29.52 -48.30 -16.09
N ARG A 198 30.79 -48.60 -15.87
CA ARG A 198 31.31 -49.95 -16.04
C ARG A 198 32.44 -50.20 -15.07
N VAL A 199 32.80 -51.47 -14.97
CA VAL A 199 33.93 -51.91 -14.19
C VAL A 199 34.94 -52.50 -15.16
N GLU A 200 36.15 -51.96 -15.19
CA GLU A 200 37.26 -52.48 -15.98
C GLU A 200 38.32 -53.11 -15.07
N GLY A 201 39.08 -54.06 -15.61
CA GLY A 201 40.13 -54.76 -14.88
C GLY A 201 39.61 -55.96 -14.05
N THR A 202 40.53 -56.60 -13.34
CA THR A 202 40.26 -57.76 -12.48
C THR A 202 40.63 -57.42 -11.04
N ALA A 203 39.95 -58.03 -10.06
CA ALA A 203 40.29 -57.84 -8.65
C ALA A 203 41.77 -58.22 -8.42
N PRO A 204 42.53 -57.48 -7.58
CA PRO A 204 42.12 -56.36 -6.72
C PRO A 204 42.34 -54.96 -7.35
N SER A 205 42.52 -54.87 -8.67
CA SER A 205 42.86 -53.62 -9.39
C SER A 205 41.76 -53.19 -10.37
N ARG A 206 40.49 -53.48 -10.04
CA ARG A 206 39.35 -53.04 -10.84
C ARG A 206 39.22 -51.52 -10.78
N LYS A 207 38.56 -50.96 -11.78
CA LYS A 207 38.25 -49.54 -11.87
C LYS A 207 36.77 -49.40 -12.15
N PHE A 208 36.06 -48.67 -11.31
CA PHE A 208 34.71 -48.23 -11.64
C PHE A 208 34.82 -46.91 -12.41
N ILE A 209 34.31 -46.90 -13.64
CA ILE A 209 34.39 -45.75 -14.54
C ILE A 209 32.96 -45.25 -14.77
N ALA A 210 32.64 -44.09 -14.23
CA ALA A 210 31.41 -43.36 -14.52
C ALA A 210 31.69 -42.34 -15.64
N SER A 211 31.04 -42.51 -16.78
CA SER A 211 31.17 -41.69 -17.97
C SER A 211 29.91 -40.87 -18.21
N TYR A 212 30.07 -39.55 -18.28
CA TYR A 212 29.02 -38.61 -18.61
C TYR A 212 29.28 -38.08 -20.01
N TYR A 213 28.50 -38.54 -20.98
CA TYR A 213 28.69 -38.16 -22.38
C TYR A 213 27.59 -37.19 -22.81
N LYS A 214 28.00 -35.98 -23.21
CA LYS A 214 27.11 -34.90 -23.64
C LYS A 214 25.96 -34.59 -22.66
N ILE A 215 26.24 -34.59 -21.37
CA ILE A 215 25.25 -34.26 -20.32
C ILE A 215 25.23 -32.73 -20.07
N GLY A 216 24.08 -32.06 -20.13
CA GLY A 216 24.00 -30.59 -19.98
C GLY A 216 22.58 -30.02 -19.83
N ASN A 217 22.50 -28.76 -19.38
CA ASN A 217 21.27 -28.11 -18.90
C ASN A 217 20.29 -27.64 -19.99
N ALA A 218 19.00 -27.68 -19.67
CA ALA A 218 17.95 -26.85 -20.26
C ALA A 218 17.42 -25.90 -19.15
N PHE A 219 18.08 -24.75 -18.95
CA PHE A 219 17.49 -23.70 -18.12
C PHE A 219 16.57 -22.86 -19.01
N TYR A 220 15.27 -22.95 -18.76
CA TYR A 220 14.32 -21.94 -19.22
C TYR A 220 14.15 -20.95 -18.07
N ASP A 221 14.65 -19.73 -18.25
CA ASP A 221 14.19 -18.61 -17.44
C ASP A 221 12.75 -18.31 -17.88
N SER A 222 11.79 -18.40 -16.97
CA SER A 222 10.39 -18.07 -17.27
C SER A 222 10.17 -16.57 -17.53
N THR A 223 11.19 -15.73 -17.40
CA THR A 223 11.11 -14.27 -17.50
C THR A 223 11.92 -13.64 -18.63
N SER A 224 12.75 -14.39 -19.38
CA SER A 224 13.48 -13.86 -20.53
C SER A 224 13.24 -14.66 -21.82
N SER A 225 12.94 -13.93 -22.90
CA SER A 225 12.71 -14.43 -24.26
C SER A 225 14.00 -14.86 -25.00
N TYR A 226 15.09 -15.12 -24.27
CA TYR A 226 16.39 -15.45 -24.85
C TYR A 226 16.68 -16.95 -24.78
N VAL A 227 16.74 -17.60 -25.95
CA VAL A 227 17.27 -18.96 -26.10
C VAL A 227 18.76 -18.94 -25.73
N GLN A 228 19.16 -19.62 -24.66
CA GLN A 228 20.56 -19.65 -24.25
C GLN A 228 21.40 -20.64 -25.11
N PRO A 229 22.66 -20.31 -25.50
CA PRO A 229 23.58 -21.10 -26.33
C PRO A 229 24.04 -22.44 -25.74
N CYS A 230 23.68 -22.75 -24.48
CA CYS A 230 24.08 -23.98 -23.77
C CYS A 230 23.57 -25.26 -24.42
N PHE A 231 22.58 -25.14 -25.30
CA PHE A 231 22.06 -26.25 -26.09
C PHE A 231 23.10 -26.88 -27.03
N TYR A 232 24.13 -26.13 -27.46
CA TYR A 232 25.06 -26.58 -28.49
C TYR A 232 26.38 -27.20 -27.97
N ASN A 233 26.77 -26.92 -26.72
CA ASN A 233 28.02 -27.42 -26.12
C ASN A 233 27.74 -28.23 -24.83
N PRO A 234 27.42 -29.52 -24.94
CA PRO A 234 27.13 -30.37 -23.78
C PRO A 234 28.40 -30.85 -23.07
N ASN A 235 28.31 -31.22 -21.78
CA ASN A 235 29.49 -31.63 -21.00
C ASN A 235 29.88 -33.07 -21.26
N THR A 236 31.18 -33.30 -21.35
CA THR A 236 31.76 -34.64 -21.51
C THR A 236 32.89 -34.82 -20.51
N PHE A 237 32.71 -35.73 -19.56
CA PHE A 237 33.68 -36.01 -18.50
C PHE A 237 33.54 -37.42 -17.92
N GLN A 238 34.59 -37.88 -17.23
CA GLN A 238 34.64 -39.19 -16.57
C GLN A 238 35.16 -39.08 -15.14
N ILE A 239 34.59 -39.88 -14.25
CA ILE A 239 35.06 -40.09 -12.88
C ILE A 239 35.46 -41.56 -12.74
N VAL A 240 36.67 -41.81 -12.25
CA VAL A 240 37.24 -43.16 -12.13
C VAL A 240 37.61 -43.43 -10.68
N LEU A 241 36.98 -44.45 -10.10
CA LEU A 241 37.30 -44.96 -8.77
C LEU A 241 38.18 -46.20 -8.91
N HIS A 242 39.40 -46.13 -8.42
CA HIS A 242 40.33 -47.25 -8.45
C HIS A 242 40.11 -48.12 -7.21
N GLU A 243 39.79 -49.40 -7.42
CA GLU A 243 39.63 -50.41 -6.38
C GLU A 243 40.82 -50.37 -5.42
N THR A 244 40.53 -50.61 -4.13
CA THR A 244 41.47 -50.79 -3.00
C THR A 244 42.41 -49.62 -2.68
N SER A 245 42.77 -48.77 -3.64
CA SER A 245 43.70 -47.65 -3.46
C SER A 245 43.05 -46.42 -2.82
N GLY A 246 41.78 -46.15 -3.12
CA GLY A 246 41.09 -44.91 -2.74
C GLY A 246 41.42 -43.73 -3.67
N LEU A 247 42.13 -43.97 -4.77
CA LEU A 247 42.42 -42.96 -5.80
C LEU A 247 41.16 -42.65 -6.61
N ILE A 248 40.99 -41.37 -6.92
CA ILE A 248 39.91 -40.88 -7.77
C ILE A 248 40.53 -40.05 -8.90
N ASP A 249 40.29 -40.45 -10.14
CA ASP A 249 40.65 -39.64 -11.30
C ASP A 249 39.41 -38.97 -11.89
N VAL A 250 39.56 -37.72 -12.30
CA VAL A 250 38.53 -36.97 -13.02
C VAL A 250 39.12 -36.44 -14.31
N HIS A 251 38.54 -36.85 -15.44
CA HIS A 251 38.93 -36.43 -16.79
C HIS A 251 37.84 -35.53 -17.38
N ILE A 252 38.20 -34.30 -17.76
CA ILE A 252 37.29 -33.31 -18.33
C ILE A 252 37.67 -33.07 -19.78
N GLU A 253 36.84 -33.55 -20.70
CA GLU A 253 37.02 -33.36 -22.15
C GLU A 253 36.44 -32.00 -22.57
N ASP A 254 35.15 -31.78 -22.30
CA ASP A 254 34.42 -30.55 -22.64
C ASP A 254 33.63 -29.99 -21.45
N ARG A 255 33.70 -28.66 -21.25
CA ARG A 255 33.05 -27.91 -20.14
C ARG A 255 31.82 -27.08 -20.56
N ILE A 256 30.99 -26.73 -19.57
CA ILE A 256 29.75 -25.92 -19.60
C ILE A 256 29.92 -24.51 -20.16
N CYS A 257 28.99 -24.13 -21.03
CA CYS A 257 28.57 -22.77 -21.38
C CYS A 257 27.35 -22.34 -20.53
N GLN A 258 27.29 -21.11 -19.99
CA GLN A 258 26.03 -20.44 -19.58
C GLN A 258 26.10 -18.91 -19.79
N PRO A 259 25.10 -18.26 -20.45
CA PRO A 259 24.97 -16.80 -20.54
C PRO A 259 24.29 -16.14 -19.34
N SER A 260 24.70 -14.90 -19.10
CA SER A 260 23.87 -13.76 -18.67
C SER A 260 23.16 -13.76 -17.32
N LEU A 261 23.56 -14.56 -16.31
CA LEU A 261 23.29 -14.22 -14.90
C LEU A 261 24.59 -13.97 -14.12
N PRO A 262 24.59 -13.13 -13.06
CA PRO A 262 25.80 -12.73 -12.32
C PRO A 262 26.50 -13.89 -11.59
N GLN A 263 25.80 -15.02 -11.42
CA GLN A 263 26.34 -16.27 -10.88
C GLN A 263 26.80 -17.15 -12.05
N LYS A 264 28.09 -16.98 -12.37
CA LYS A 264 28.83 -17.52 -13.52
C LYS A 264 28.76 -19.06 -13.56
N GLY A 265 29.06 -19.70 -14.69
CA GLY A 265 29.24 -21.16 -14.81
C GLY A 265 30.34 -21.71 -13.88
N VAL A 266 29.97 -21.94 -12.63
CA VAL A 266 30.83 -22.19 -11.46
C VAL A 266 30.53 -23.55 -10.88
N ALA A 267 30.86 -24.60 -11.63
CA ALA A 267 30.83 -25.94 -11.06
C ALA A 267 32.10 -26.19 -10.22
N THR A 268 31.94 -26.88 -9.09
CA THR A 268 33.04 -27.25 -8.20
C THR A 268 33.54 -28.64 -8.55
N LEU A 269 34.79 -28.74 -9.01
CA LEU A 269 35.49 -30.01 -9.05
C LEU A 269 36.25 -30.18 -7.72
N GLY A 270 35.78 -31.12 -6.91
CA GLY A 270 36.36 -31.40 -5.60
C GLY A 270 35.61 -32.50 -4.88
N ILE A 271 36.18 -32.92 -3.75
CA ILE A 271 35.65 -34.00 -2.90
C ILE A 271 35.47 -33.50 -1.47
N GLN A 272 34.55 -34.12 -0.71
CA GLN A 272 34.20 -33.74 0.67
C GLN A 272 33.90 -34.98 1.52
N ASN A 273 34.22 -34.95 2.82
CA ASN A 273 33.95 -36.06 3.76
C ASN A 273 32.48 -36.20 4.17
N TRP A 274 32.19 -37.24 4.94
CA TRP A 274 30.84 -37.53 5.44
C TRP A 274 30.31 -36.47 6.42
N GLU A 275 31.13 -35.98 7.34
CA GLU A 275 30.71 -34.93 8.29
C GLU A 275 30.70 -33.52 7.67
N CYS A 276 31.06 -33.39 6.39
CA CYS A 276 31.20 -32.13 5.66
C CYS A 276 32.25 -31.16 6.24
N THR A 277 33.16 -31.61 7.10
CA THR A 277 34.22 -30.83 7.78
C THR A 277 35.56 -30.74 7.03
N ARG A 278 35.78 -31.59 6.03
CA ARG A 278 37.00 -31.65 5.21
C ARG A 278 36.63 -31.71 3.73
N ALA A 279 37.31 -30.92 2.90
CA ALA A 279 37.09 -30.92 1.47
C ALA A 279 38.35 -30.48 0.71
N VAL A 280 38.50 -30.98 -0.52
CA VAL A 280 39.64 -30.73 -1.39
C VAL A 280 39.12 -30.38 -2.77
N THR A 281 39.48 -29.20 -3.28
CA THR A 281 39.07 -28.74 -4.62
C THR A 281 40.26 -28.79 -5.57
N ALA A 282 39.99 -29.10 -6.84
CA ALA A 282 41.03 -29.02 -7.86
C ALA A 282 41.51 -27.55 -7.99
N PRO A 283 42.80 -27.31 -8.31
CA PRO A 283 43.35 -25.96 -8.36
C PRO A 283 42.58 -25.08 -9.35
N GLY A 284 42.09 -23.91 -8.91
CA GLY A 284 41.31 -23.01 -9.76
C GLY A 284 39.92 -23.54 -10.16
N LYS A 285 39.41 -24.55 -9.44
CA LYS A 285 38.14 -25.24 -9.72
C LYS A 285 37.11 -25.14 -8.56
N ASN A 286 37.25 -24.15 -7.68
CA ASN A 286 36.37 -23.89 -6.54
C ASN A 286 35.41 -22.74 -6.87
N CYS A 287 34.32 -23.03 -7.59
CA CYS A 287 33.36 -22.03 -8.05
C CYS A 287 33.98 -20.86 -8.86
N THR A 288 35.08 -21.10 -9.58
CA THR A 288 35.77 -20.11 -10.41
C THR A 288 35.47 -20.35 -11.90
N PRO A 289 35.34 -19.30 -12.72
CA PRO A 289 35.26 -19.47 -14.17
C PRO A 289 36.53 -20.11 -14.69
N TRP A 290 36.41 -21.22 -15.40
CA TRP A 290 37.53 -21.88 -16.07
C TRP A 290 37.18 -22.15 -17.54
N THR A 291 38.14 -21.97 -18.45
CA THR A 291 37.91 -22.05 -19.91
C THR A 291 38.73 -23.16 -20.59
N ALA A 292 39.55 -23.90 -19.85
CA ALA A 292 40.36 -24.98 -20.38
C ALA A 292 39.52 -26.25 -20.64
N HIS A 293 39.90 -26.96 -21.70
CA HIS A 293 39.39 -28.26 -22.13
C HIS A 293 40.54 -29.27 -22.05
N HIS A 294 40.25 -30.57 -22.02
CA HIS A 294 41.25 -31.64 -21.91
C HIS A 294 42.10 -31.57 -20.63
N GLU A 295 41.45 -31.46 -19.47
CA GLU A 295 42.12 -31.41 -18.16
C GLU A 295 41.90 -32.72 -17.39
N SER A 296 42.86 -33.10 -16.54
CA SER A 296 42.71 -34.30 -15.69
C SER A 296 43.34 -34.11 -14.32
N TYR A 297 42.62 -34.57 -13.29
CA TYR A 297 43.00 -34.42 -11.90
C TYR A 297 42.91 -35.75 -11.17
N ARG A 298 43.91 -36.03 -10.32
CA ARG A 298 43.93 -37.20 -9.43
C ARG A 298 43.86 -36.76 -7.99
N PHE A 299 42.84 -37.24 -7.28
CA PHE A 299 42.71 -37.10 -5.83
C PHE A 299 43.32 -38.33 -5.15
N ILE A 300 44.32 -38.07 -4.30
CA ILE A 300 45.12 -39.06 -3.61
C ILE A 300 44.80 -39.00 -2.12
N PRO A 301 44.46 -40.12 -1.46
CA PRO A 301 44.33 -40.18 -0.01
C PRO A 301 45.58 -39.61 0.69
N SER A 302 45.39 -38.60 1.54
CA SER A 302 46.48 -37.90 2.25
C SER A 302 46.16 -37.81 3.74
N ASP A 303 47.10 -38.18 4.61
CA ASP A 303 47.13 -37.82 6.04
C ASP A 303 48.51 -38.26 6.60
N SER A 304 48.61 -38.65 7.88
CA SER A 304 49.86 -38.99 8.59
C SER A 304 50.32 -40.45 8.42
N ALA A 305 49.43 -41.44 8.35
CA ALA A 305 49.82 -42.86 8.30
C ALA A 305 49.92 -43.40 6.86
N SER A 306 51.10 -43.89 6.47
CA SER A 306 51.35 -44.55 5.17
C SER A 306 50.69 -45.92 5.12
N ARG A 307 50.04 -46.27 4.00
CA ARG A 307 49.56 -47.63 3.71
C ARG A 307 50.56 -48.45 2.90
N PHE A 308 51.69 -47.86 2.53
CA PHE A 308 52.76 -48.54 1.80
C PHE A 308 53.42 -49.64 2.66
N LEU A 309 53.48 -50.86 2.14
CA LEU A 309 54.14 -52.00 2.79
C LEU A 309 55.54 -52.26 2.22
N GLY A 310 55.76 -51.94 0.95
CA GLY A 310 57.03 -52.14 0.27
C GLY A 310 56.87 -52.15 -1.24
N ALA A 311 57.98 -52.01 -1.94
CA ALA A 311 58.02 -52.24 -3.38
C ALA A 311 59.22 -53.12 -3.74
N GLU A 312 59.10 -53.87 -4.81
CA GLU A 312 60.17 -54.65 -5.40
C GLU A 312 60.18 -54.44 -6.92
N ILE A 313 61.36 -54.51 -7.52
CA ILE A 313 61.52 -54.51 -8.97
C ILE A 313 61.76 -55.94 -9.42
N LEU A 314 60.95 -56.40 -10.37
CA LEU A 314 61.00 -57.72 -10.95
C LEU A 314 61.55 -57.64 -12.38
N ASP A 315 62.16 -58.74 -12.83
CA ASP A 315 62.37 -58.95 -14.26
C ASP A 315 61.03 -59.28 -14.98
N MET A 316 61.08 -59.39 -16.32
CA MET A 316 59.91 -59.76 -17.11
C MET A 316 59.45 -61.21 -16.92
N ALA A 317 60.25 -62.05 -16.26
CA ALA A 317 59.87 -63.42 -15.87
C ALA A 317 59.21 -63.48 -14.48
N GLY A 318 59.14 -62.35 -13.76
CA GLY A 318 58.50 -62.22 -12.46
C GLY A 318 59.44 -62.46 -11.27
N ASN A 319 60.75 -62.61 -11.48
CA ASN A 319 61.72 -62.80 -10.39
C ASN A 319 62.08 -61.48 -9.74
N SER A 320 62.11 -61.44 -8.40
CA SER A 320 62.51 -60.25 -7.63
C SER A 320 64.00 -59.97 -7.76
N LEU A 321 64.33 -58.76 -8.21
CA LEU A 321 65.72 -58.30 -8.41
C LEU A 321 66.21 -57.43 -7.26
N ALA A 322 65.36 -56.55 -6.73
CA ALA A 322 65.66 -55.76 -5.54
C ALA A 322 64.38 -55.26 -4.86
N PHE A 323 64.47 -54.99 -3.56
CA PHE A 323 63.46 -54.25 -2.81
C PHE A 323 63.79 -52.75 -2.81
N ALA A 324 62.76 -51.90 -2.77
CA ALA A 324 62.94 -50.46 -2.71
C ALA A 324 63.21 -49.97 -1.28
N ASP A 325 64.14 -49.03 -1.16
CA ASP A 325 64.18 -48.09 -0.04
C ASP A 325 63.30 -46.87 -0.36
N THR A 326 62.70 -46.26 0.66
CA THR A 326 61.87 -45.05 0.52
C THR A 326 62.60 -43.81 1.00
N ALA A 327 62.61 -42.73 0.20
CA ALA A 327 63.15 -41.42 0.60
C ALA A 327 62.03 -40.35 0.71
N THR A 328 62.31 -39.24 1.41
CA THR A 328 61.38 -38.15 1.76
C THR A 328 60.44 -37.73 0.62
N SER A 329 59.12 -37.80 0.86
CA SER A 329 58.06 -37.59 -0.13
C SER A 329 57.77 -36.11 -0.46
N LEU A 330 57.62 -35.78 -1.74
CA LEU A 330 56.79 -34.65 -2.19
C LEU A 330 55.32 -34.92 -1.83
N PRO A 331 54.52 -33.91 -1.49
CA PRO A 331 53.18 -34.15 -0.96
C PRO A 331 52.25 -34.75 -2.04
N GLY A 332 51.96 -36.06 -1.91
CA GLY A 332 51.09 -36.87 -2.77
C GLY A 332 51.78 -38.07 -3.45
N LEU A 333 53.12 -38.12 -3.50
CA LEU A 333 53.91 -39.16 -4.20
C LEU A 333 55.02 -39.73 -3.30
N LEU A 334 55.36 -41.01 -3.47
CA LEU A 334 56.41 -41.72 -2.74
C LEU A 334 57.58 -42.03 -3.68
N ASP A 335 58.78 -41.62 -3.27
CA ASP A 335 60.02 -41.90 -4.01
C ASP A 335 60.58 -43.27 -3.61
N LEU A 336 60.76 -44.15 -4.59
CA LEU A 336 61.28 -45.50 -4.45
C LEU A 336 62.67 -45.59 -5.07
N GLN A 337 63.63 -46.19 -4.36
CA GLN A 337 64.98 -46.43 -4.86
C GLN A 337 65.34 -47.92 -4.77
N PHE A 338 65.63 -48.55 -5.91
CA PHE A 338 66.08 -49.93 -6.02
C PHE A 338 67.58 -49.98 -6.21
N GLN A 339 68.31 -50.48 -5.23
CA GLN A 339 69.78 -50.57 -5.31
C GLN A 339 70.23 -51.73 -6.21
N ASN A 340 71.43 -51.62 -6.79
CA ASN A 340 72.12 -52.69 -7.52
C ASN A 340 71.38 -53.30 -8.73
N ILE A 341 70.65 -52.49 -9.51
CA ILE A 341 70.00 -52.95 -10.75
C ILE A 341 71.00 -52.98 -11.89
N CYS A 342 71.19 -54.14 -12.51
CA CYS A 342 72.19 -54.39 -13.55
C CYS A 342 71.55 -54.59 -14.94
N PRO A 343 71.03 -53.55 -15.60
CA PRO A 343 70.42 -53.70 -16.92
C PRO A 343 71.46 -54.08 -17.97
N GLY A 344 71.02 -54.79 -18.99
CA GLY A 344 71.87 -55.22 -20.08
C GLY A 344 72.50 -54.05 -20.86
N PRO A 345 73.40 -54.33 -21.82
CA PRO A 345 74.04 -53.31 -22.65
C PRO A 345 73.06 -52.59 -23.60
N THR A 346 71.79 -53.03 -23.69
CA THR A 346 70.70 -52.46 -24.51
C THR A 346 69.45 -52.15 -23.65
N LEU A 347 68.33 -51.76 -24.27
CA LEU A 347 67.05 -51.51 -23.58
C LEU A 347 66.58 -52.77 -22.82
N THR A 348 66.41 -52.63 -21.50
CA THR A 348 65.93 -53.70 -20.60
C THR A 348 64.58 -53.29 -19.99
N LYS A 349 63.60 -54.21 -19.91
CA LYS A 349 62.28 -53.97 -19.30
C LYS A 349 62.20 -54.56 -17.90
N TYR A 350 61.50 -53.86 -16.99
CA TYR A 350 61.27 -54.31 -15.62
C TYR A 350 59.81 -54.07 -15.18
N ILE A 351 59.39 -54.79 -14.14
CA ILE A 351 58.09 -54.62 -13.47
C ILE A 351 58.33 -54.06 -12.07
N ILE A 352 57.72 -52.93 -11.74
CA ILE A 352 57.66 -52.38 -10.38
C ILE A 352 56.42 -52.95 -9.71
N LYS A 353 56.63 -53.82 -8.72
CA LYS A 353 55.58 -54.39 -7.89
C LYS A 353 55.50 -53.62 -6.59
N THR A 354 54.39 -52.90 -6.38
CA THR A 354 54.17 -52.11 -5.16
C THR A 354 53.08 -52.76 -4.32
N ARG A 355 53.32 -52.88 -3.02
CA ARG A 355 52.40 -53.46 -2.05
C ARG A 355 51.88 -52.39 -1.09
N PHE A 356 50.56 -52.39 -0.90
CA PHE A 356 49.88 -51.49 0.01
C PHE A 356 48.89 -52.26 0.88
N LEU A 357 48.66 -51.79 2.10
CA LEU A 357 47.49 -52.20 2.89
C LEU A 357 46.23 -51.65 2.24
N THR A 358 45.14 -52.41 2.25
CA THR A 358 43.76 -51.94 2.05
C THR A 358 43.39 -50.92 3.13
N CYS A 359 42.38 -50.07 2.92
CA CYS A 359 42.20 -48.94 3.83
C CYS A 359 41.63 -49.31 5.22
N GLN A 360 41.05 -50.50 5.37
CA GLN A 360 40.68 -51.06 6.68
C GLN A 360 41.86 -51.79 7.36
N ALA A 361 43.08 -51.68 6.80
CA ALA A 361 44.32 -52.28 7.31
C ALA A 361 44.30 -53.81 7.51
N ALA A 362 43.34 -54.51 6.88
CA ALA A 362 43.11 -55.94 7.08
C ALA A 362 43.78 -56.83 6.02
N GLU A 363 43.93 -56.34 4.79
CA GLU A 363 44.44 -57.10 3.64
C GLU A 363 45.47 -56.30 2.83
N GLU A 364 46.37 -56.98 2.11
CA GLU A 364 47.31 -56.38 1.16
C GLU A 364 46.72 -56.35 -0.25
N PHE A 365 46.96 -55.27 -1.00
CA PHE A 365 46.77 -55.25 -2.44
C PHE A 365 48.05 -54.80 -3.16
N ILE A 366 48.18 -55.24 -4.41
CA ILE A 366 49.42 -55.14 -5.20
C ILE A 366 49.15 -54.35 -6.48
N THR A 367 50.05 -53.46 -6.85
CA THR A 367 50.10 -52.82 -8.17
C THR A 367 51.34 -53.29 -8.94
N LEU A 368 51.21 -53.47 -10.25
CA LEU A 368 52.29 -53.88 -11.16
C LEU A 368 52.40 -52.86 -12.29
N ASP A 369 53.50 -52.10 -12.32
CA ASP A 369 53.78 -51.10 -13.35
C ASP A 369 55.04 -51.48 -14.16
N THR A 370 55.12 -51.18 -15.46
CA THR A 370 56.31 -51.54 -16.28
C THR A 370 57.21 -50.34 -16.59
N ILE A 371 58.54 -50.53 -16.67
CA ILE A 371 59.51 -49.49 -17.06
C ILE A 371 60.57 -50.04 -18.04
N ASN A 372 61.22 -49.16 -18.82
CA ASN A 372 62.30 -49.48 -19.77
C ASN A 372 63.61 -48.76 -19.35
N VAL A 373 64.78 -49.41 -19.40
CA VAL A 373 66.09 -48.87 -18.97
C VAL A 373 67.20 -49.05 -20.03
N VAL A 374 68.02 -48.03 -20.34
CA VAL A 374 69.06 -48.04 -21.40
C VAL A 374 70.46 -47.57 -20.92
N ARG A 375 71.59 -48.15 -21.40
CA ARG A 375 73.00 -47.86 -20.98
C ARG A 375 73.84 -47.12 -22.08
N LYS A 376 74.60 -46.05 -21.77
CA LYS A 376 75.50 -45.33 -22.72
C LYS A 376 76.80 -44.77 -22.05
N TYR A 377 78.02 -45.04 -22.59
CA TYR A 377 79.34 -44.82 -21.93
C TYR A 377 80.08 -43.47 -22.26
N HIS A 378 80.66 -42.79 -21.25
CA HIS A 378 81.63 -41.67 -21.33
C HIS A 378 82.40 -41.50 -19.98
N LEU A 379 83.74 -41.31 -20.00
CA LEU A 379 84.54 -40.83 -18.86
C LEU A 379 84.19 -39.35 -18.56
N PRO A 380 83.91 -38.95 -17.31
CA PRO A 380 83.65 -37.56 -16.96
C PRO A 380 84.96 -36.77 -16.87
N ALA A 381 85.51 -36.39 -18.02
CA ALA A 381 86.56 -35.40 -18.11
C ALA A 381 85.94 -34.04 -18.44
N THR A 382 86.37 -33.01 -17.72
CA THR A 382 86.06 -31.62 -18.01
C THR A 382 87.34 -30.89 -18.35
N ALA A 383 87.22 -29.71 -18.93
CA ALA A 383 88.35 -28.81 -19.10
C ALA A 383 88.02 -27.48 -18.44
N SER A 384 88.93 -27.00 -17.62
CA SER A 384 89.02 -25.60 -17.25
C SER A 384 89.74 -24.86 -18.36
N VAL A 385 89.14 -23.78 -18.83
CA VAL A 385 89.68 -22.98 -19.93
C VAL A 385 89.93 -21.58 -19.42
N VAL A 386 91.17 -21.11 -19.60
CA VAL A 386 91.45 -19.67 -19.56
C VAL A 386 91.24 -19.13 -20.97
N PRO A 387 90.27 -18.22 -21.18
CA PRO A 387 90.03 -17.65 -22.50
C PRO A 387 91.25 -16.94 -23.05
N ALA A 388 91.42 -16.96 -24.37
CA ALA A 388 92.40 -16.11 -25.03
C ALA A 388 91.87 -14.67 -25.12
N THR A 389 92.73 -13.69 -24.83
CA THR A 389 92.43 -12.27 -25.10
C THR A 389 92.40 -12.04 -26.62
N CYS A 390 91.44 -11.23 -27.09
CA CYS A 390 91.18 -11.01 -28.51
C CYS A 390 92.50 -10.65 -29.25
N GLY A 391 92.92 -11.48 -30.21
CA GLY A 391 94.14 -11.29 -31.00
C GLY A 391 95.46 -11.86 -30.42
N ASN A 392 95.47 -12.51 -29.25
CA ASN A 392 96.68 -13.08 -28.62
C ASN A 392 96.52 -14.59 -28.29
N ASN A 393 97.64 -15.31 -28.13
CA ASN A 393 97.67 -16.74 -27.75
C ASN A 393 97.72 -16.96 -26.22
N SER A 394 97.04 -16.10 -25.47
CA SER A 394 97.07 -16.08 -23.99
C SER A 394 96.17 -17.15 -23.34
N GLY A 395 95.46 -17.95 -24.13
CA GLY A 395 94.56 -18.98 -23.62
C GLY A 395 95.27 -20.23 -23.12
N SER A 396 94.61 -20.97 -22.24
CA SER A 396 95.06 -22.28 -21.77
C SER A 396 93.90 -23.23 -21.53
N ILE A 397 94.17 -24.54 -21.65
CA ILE A 397 93.27 -25.64 -21.33
C ILE A 397 93.92 -26.47 -20.22
N SER A 398 93.24 -26.63 -19.09
CA SER A 398 93.59 -27.57 -18.03
C SER A 398 92.50 -28.61 -17.89
N ILE A 399 92.83 -29.87 -18.16
CA ILE A 399 91.90 -30.99 -18.13
C ILE A 399 91.76 -31.50 -16.70
N ILE A 400 90.52 -31.64 -16.25
CA ILE A 400 90.15 -32.09 -14.91
C ILE A 400 89.30 -33.35 -15.07
N VAL A 401 89.84 -34.47 -14.61
CA VAL A 401 89.08 -35.72 -14.46
C VAL A 401 88.41 -35.68 -13.09
N THR A 402 87.10 -35.49 -13.06
CA THR A 402 86.32 -35.43 -11.82
C THR A 402 85.99 -36.83 -11.30
N ASP A 403 85.97 -36.96 -9.98
CA ASP A 403 86.22 -38.13 -9.13
C ASP A 403 85.62 -39.51 -9.52
N SER A 404 86.40 -40.55 -9.20
CA SER A 404 86.10 -41.99 -9.00
C SER A 404 85.54 -42.85 -10.15
N LEU A 405 85.14 -42.28 -11.29
CA LEU A 405 84.62 -43.07 -12.42
C LEU A 405 85.69 -43.52 -13.44
N GLY A 406 86.89 -42.93 -13.38
CA GLY A 406 88.06 -43.32 -14.16
C GLY A 406 89.15 -43.95 -13.28
N VAL A 407 90.11 -44.61 -13.93
CA VAL A 407 91.13 -45.42 -13.25
C VAL A 407 92.53 -44.86 -13.54
N PRO A 408 93.18 -44.20 -12.57
CA PRO A 408 94.50 -43.60 -12.79
C PRO A 408 95.59 -44.67 -13.04
N PRO A 409 96.70 -44.34 -13.73
CA PRO A 409 97.06 -43.03 -14.27
C PRO A 409 96.26 -42.62 -15.52
N TYR A 410 96.05 -41.31 -15.68
CA TYR A 410 95.39 -40.74 -16.86
C TYR A 410 96.43 -40.18 -17.84
N GLN A 411 96.13 -40.27 -19.13
CA GLN A 411 96.91 -39.61 -20.18
C GLN A 411 96.03 -38.67 -21.01
N TYR A 412 96.64 -37.57 -21.47
CA TYR A 412 95.95 -36.46 -22.10
C TYR A 412 96.59 -36.11 -23.44
N ALA A 413 95.78 -35.74 -24.42
CA ALA A 413 96.24 -35.15 -25.68
C ALA A 413 95.27 -34.08 -26.17
N ILE A 414 95.78 -33.09 -26.91
CA ILE A 414 94.96 -32.16 -27.70
C ILE A 414 95.35 -32.26 -29.18
N ASN A 415 94.41 -31.96 -30.09
CA ASN A 415 94.66 -31.88 -31.54
C ASN A 415 95.25 -33.15 -32.16
N GLY A 416 94.95 -34.32 -31.59
CA GLY A 416 95.50 -35.60 -32.06
C GLY A 416 97.00 -35.77 -31.80
N GLY A 417 97.59 -34.95 -30.92
CA GLY A 417 98.98 -35.09 -30.49
C GLY A 417 99.23 -36.36 -29.67
N SER A 418 100.50 -36.62 -29.33
CA SER A 418 100.87 -37.77 -28.50
C SER A 418 100.29 -37.66 -27.09
N LEU A 419 99.88 -38.79 -26.52
CA LEU A 419 99.42 -38.88 -25.14
C LEU A 419 100.55 -38.48 -24.18
N GLN A 420 100.25 -37.58 -23.25
CA GLN A 420 101.18 -37.08 -22.24
C GLN A 420 100.57 -37.11 -20.84
N ASN A 421 101.43 -37.07 -19.82
CA ASN A 421 101.00 -37.12 -18.41
C ASN A 421 100.55 -35.74 -17.89
N SER A 422 100.96 -34.64 -18.54
CA SER A 422 100.52 -33.28 -18.18
C SER A 422 99.08 -33.05 -18.62
N ASN A 423 98.25 -32.57 -17.70
CA ASN A 423 96.85 -32.22 -17.96
C ASN A 423 96.66 -30.76 -18.39
N THR A 424 97.72 -29.97 -18.54
CA THR A 424 97.63 -28.53 -18.86
C THR A 424 98.36 -28.18 -20.16
N PHE A 425 97.70 -27.37 -21.00
CA PHE A 425 98.15 -26.87 -22.31
C PHE A 425 98.03 -25.35 -22.34
N THR A 426 99.13 -24.62 -22.55
CA THR A 426 99.18 -23.14 -22.56
C THR A 426 99.57 -22.60 -23.94
N GLY A 427 99.41 -21.29 -24.16
CA GLY A 427 99.82 -20.65 -25.42
C GLY A 427 98.83 -20.85 -26.56
N LEU A 428 97.54 -20.99 -26.23
CA LEU A 428 96.49 -21.35 -27.19
C LEU A 428 95.75 -20.11 -27.68
N TYR A 429 95.56 -20.00 -29.00
CA TYR A 429 94.66 -19.01 -29.61
C TYR A 429 93.20 -19.39 -29.36
N ALA A 430 92.30 -18.42 -29.52
CA ALA A 430 90.87 -18.70 -29.59
C ALA A 430 90.59 -19.70 -30.73
N GLY A 431 89.94 -20.81 -30.41
CA GLY A 431 89.78 -21.93 -31.33
C GLY A 431 89.25 -23.18 -30.65
N SER A 432 88.88 -24.18 -31.44
CA SER A 432 88.41 -25.47 -30.93
C SER A 432 89.55 -26.47 -30.91
N TYR A 433 89.75 -27.10 -29.76
CA TYR A 433 90.80 -28.08 -29.52
C TYR A 433 90.15 -29.41 -29.18
N PRO A 434 90.13 -30.41 -30.07
CA PRO A 434 89.76 -31.77 -29.69
C PRO A 434 90.70 -32.28 -28.60
N VAL A 435 90.12 -32.65 -27.47
CA VAL A 435 90.79 -33.21 -26.30
C VAL A 435 90.47 -34.70 -26.23
N LEU A 436 91.51 -35.50 -25.97
CA LEU A 436 91.41 -36.91 -25.69
C LEU A 436 91.95 -37.18 -24.28
N VAL A 437 91.15 -37.89 -23.48
CA VAL A 437 91.54 -38.37 -22.15
C VAL A 437 91.32 -39.88 -22.10
N VAL A 438 92.36 -40.61 -21.70
CA VAL A 438 92.35 -42.08 -21.62
C VAL A 438 92.74 -42.50 -20.21
N ASP A 439 92.00 -43.44 -19.64
CA ASP A 439 92.33 -44.07 -18.36
C ASP A 439 93.11 -45.39 -18.54
N SER A 440 93.59 -45.96 -17.43
CA SER A 440 94.40 -47.19 -17.47
C SER A 440 93.66 -48.46 -17.90
N ARG A 441 92.32 -48.44 -18.01
CA ARG A 441 91.49 -49.59 -18.44
C ARG A 441 90.95 -49.44 -19.87
N GLY A 442 91.34 -48.39 -20.59
CA GLY A 442 90.97 -48.19 -21.99
C GLY A 442 89.60 -47.53 -22.19
N CYS A 443 89.00 -46.98 -21.14
CA CYS A 443 87.91 -46.03 -21.33
C CYS A 443 88.51 -44.74 -21.88
N ASP A 444 87.85 -44.14 -22.87
CA ASP A 444 88.20 -42.83 -23.41
C ASP A 444 87.03 -41.85 -23.33
N THR A 445 87.37 -40.58 -23.27
CA THR A 445 86.45 -39.49 -23.58
C THR A 445 87.16 -38.55 -24.53
N ALA A 446 86.54 -38.40 -25.70
CA ALA A 446 86.91 -37.37 -26.66
C ALA A 446 85.87 -36.26 -26.59
N PHE A 447 86.32 -35.04 -26.36
CA PHE A 447 85.46 -33.87 -26.37
C PHE A 447 86.23 -32.69 -26.93
N THR A 448 85.54 -31.81 -27.62
CA THR A 448 86.15 -30.58 -28.12
C THR A 448 86.04 -29.51 -27.05
N VAL A 449 87.18 -28.91 -26.70
CA VAL A 449 87.25 -27.76 -25.81
C VAL A 449 87.49 -26.53 -26.65
N SER A 450 86.57 -25.58 -26.61
CA SER A 450 86.79 -24.28 -27.23
C SER A 450 87.53 -23.37 -26.26
N VAL A 451 88.74 -22.97 -26.63
CA VAL A 451 89.33 -21.75 -26.07
C VAL A 451 88.54 -20.61 -26.69
N ASN A 452 87.59 -20.07 -25.93
CA ASN A 452 86.80 -18.96 -26.40
C ASN A 452 87.69 -17.71 -26.47
N GLY A 453 87.53 -16.90 -27.51
CA GLY A 453 87.96 -15.51 -27.49
C GLY A 453 86.97 -14.73 -26.64
N ASN A 454 87.03 -14.83 -25.32
CA ASN A 454 86.00 -14.29 -24.44
C ASN A 454 86.33 -12.88 -23.93
N ALA A 455 86.53 -11.94 -24.84
CA ALA A 455 86.48 -10.53 -24.47
C ALA A 455 85.29 -9.88 -25.18
N THR A 456 84.09 -10.02 -24.61
CA THR A 456 83.02 -9.08 -24.91
C THR A 456 83.36 -7.74 -24.28
N LEU A 457 83.33 -6.66 -25.07
CA LEU A 457 83.59 -5.33 -24.54
C LEU A 457 82.49 -4.96 -23.53
N SER A 458 82.88 -4.56 -22.32
CA SER A 458 81.97 -3.98 -21.33
C SER A 458 81.72 -2.51 -21.63
N HIS A 459 80.59 -1.97 -21.18
CA HIS A 459 80.23 -0.55 -21.34
C HIS A 459 79.30 -0.06 -20.23
N THR A 460 79.17 1.25 -20.09
CA THR A 460 78.06 1.89 -19.37
C THR A 460 77.09 2.54 -20.35
N LEU A 461 75.81 2.63 -19.95
CA LEU A 461 74.73 3.15 -20.79
C LEU A 461 74.06 4.35 -20.11
N PHE A 462 73.87 5.44 -20.85
CA PHE A 462 73.11 6.60 -20.41
C PHE A 462 72.04 6.95 -21.44
N VAL A 463 70.81 7.19 -20.98
CA VAL A 463 69.64 7.45 -21.84
C VAL A 463 69.00 8.77 -21.45
N LYS A 464 68.83 9.65 -22.44
CA LYS A 464 67.99 10.84 -22.33
C LYS A 464 66.69 10.58 -23.07
N ASN A 465 65.56 10.66 -22.37
CA ASN A 465 64.24 10.52 -22.98
C ASN A 465 63.96 11.67 -23.97
N ALA A 466 63.19 11.37 -25.02
CA ALA A 466 62.63 12.39 -25.89
C ALA A 466 61.53 13.16 -25.13
N PHE A 467 61.30 14.43 -25.46
CA PHE A 467 60.32 15.25 -24.72
C PHE A 467 58.89 14.73 -24.91
N CYS A 468 58.43 14.63 -26.16
CA CYS A 468 57.13 14.08 -26.56
C CYS A 468 57.11 13.81 -28.07
N ALA A 469 56.11 13.08 -28.55
CA ALA A 469 56.00 12.70 -29.96
C ALA A 469 55.95 13.89 -30.93
N ALA A 470 55.47 15.05 -30.47
CA ALA A 470 55.28 16.25 -31.29
C ALA A 470 56.54 17.11 -31.44
N VAL A 471 57.62 16.84 -30.70
CA VAL A 471 58.82 17.69 -30.66
C VAL A 471 60.04 16.86 -31.04
N ASN A 472 60.48 17.05 -32.29
CA ASN A 472 61.72 16.61 -32.95
C ASN A 472 62.67 15.75 -32.10
N ASN A 473 62.38 14.45 -31.99
CA ASN A 473 63.30 13.37 -31.64
C ASN A 473 64.41 13.75 -30.64
N THR A 474 64.11 14.38 -29.50
CA THR A 474 65.17 14.98 -28.65
C THR A 474 65.92 14.00 -27.73
N GLY A 475 65.63 12.70 -27.86
CA GLY A 475 66.26 11.65 -27.07
C GLY A 475 67.71 11.41 -27.47
N SER A 476 68.48 10.80 -26.58
CA SER A 476 69.83 10.33 -26.90
C SER A 476 70.19 9.07 -26.14
N VAL A 477 71.05 8.26 -26.75
CA VAL A 477 71.67 7.07 -26.17
C VAL A 477 73.18 7.26 -26.22
N THR A 478 73.83 7.16 -25.06
CA THR A 478 75.29 7.17 -24.96
C THR A 478 75.76 5.84 -24.41
N ILE A 479 76.63 5.17 -25.17
CA ILE A 479 77.33 3.93 -24.80
C ILE A 479 78.80 4.29 -24.56
N THR A 480 79.30 4.02 -23.37
CA THR A 480 80.71 4.28 -23.02
C THR A 480 81.43 2.96 -22.81
N PRO A 481 82.19 2.46 -23.80
CA PRO A 481 83.01 1.25 -23.64
C PRO A 481 83.99 1.40 -22.47
N THR A 482 84.05 0.40 -21.59
CA THR A 482 84.97 0.35 -20.44
C THR A 482 86.19 -0.54 -20.70
N THR A 483 86.18 -1.32 -21.78
CA THR A 483 87.27 -2.18 -22.28
C THR A 483 87.32 -2.13 -23.81
N GLY A 484 88.46 -2.44 -24.42
CA GLY A 484 88.66 -2.44 -25.89
C GLY A 484 89.62 -1.35 -26.37
N ILE A 485 89.92 -1.34 -27.67
CA ILE A 485 90.82 -0.36 -28.30
C ILE A 485 90.08 0.37 -29.43
N GLY A 486 90.01 1.70 -29.34
CA GLY A 486 89.41 2.53 -30.39
C GLY A 486 90.16 2.42 -31.73
N PRO A 487 89.48 2.63 -32.87
CA PRO A 487 88.11 3.10 -33.01
C PRO A 487 87.06 2.02 -32.68
N TYR A 488 85.98 2.44 -32.02
CA TYR A 488 84.78 1.65 -31.82
C TYR A 488 83.79 1.87 -32.94
N PHE A 489 83.19 0.79 -33.42
CA PHE A 489 82.12 0.79 -34.39
C PHE A 489 80.82 0.42 -33.68
N SER A 490 79.73 1.14 -33.91
CA SER A 490 78.44 0.80 -33.32
C SER A 490 77.30 1.04 -34.28
N THR A 491 76.30 0.16 -34.21
CA THR A 491 75.02 0.31 -34.89
C THR A 491 73.93 0.41 -33.85
N LEU A 492 73.09 1.44 -33.93
CA LEU A 492 71.86 1.57 -33.16
C LEU A 492 70.67 1.41 -34.11
N THR A 493 69.90 0.34 -33.96
CA THR A 493 68.74 0.04 -34.81
C THR A 493 67.46 0.32 -34.05
N GLY A 494 66.57 1.14 -34.61
CA GLY A 494 65.31 1.54 -33.99
C GLY A 494 64.63 2.64 -34.82
N PRO A 495 63.61 3.33 -34.29
CA PRO A 495 62.88 4.35 -35.04
C PRO A 495 63.81 5.45 -35.60
N GLY A 496 63.78 5.67 -36.92
CA GLY A 496 64.65 6.64 -37.60
C GLY A 496 66.09 6.16 -37.87
N GLY A 497 66.44 4.95 -37.43
CA GLY A 497 67.71 4.26 -37.71
C GLY A 497 67.55 3.12 -38.75
N PRO A 498 68.65 2.43 -39.13
CA PRO A 498 69.86 2.26 -38.35
C PRO A 498 70.78 3.50 -38.32
N TYR A 499 71.32 3.82 -37.15
CA TYR A 499 72.36 4.82 -36.94
C TYR A 499 73.70 4.12 -36.78
N THR A 500 74.76 4.70 -37.32
CA THR A 500 76.11 4.15 -37.23
C THR A 500 77.05 5.12 -36.53
N TYR A 501 78.00 4.60 -35.76
CA TYR A 501 79.06 5.34 -35.09
C TYR A 501 80.41 4.69 -35.42
N SER A 502 81.44 5.52 -35.60
CA SER A 502 82.84 5.11 -35.72
C SER A 502 83.72 6.17 -35.04
N GLY A 503 84.47 5.82 -34.01
CA GLY A 503 85.34 6.79 -33.30
C GLY A 503 85.97 6.26 -32.00
N ASN A 504 86.80 7.06 -31.34
CA ASN A 504 87.57 6.62 -30.16
C ASN A 504 86.78 6.62 -28.82
N GLY A 505 85.45 6.83 -28.86
CA GLY A 505 84.56 6.83 -27.70
C GLY A 505 84.24 8.25 -27.16
N PRO A 506 83.23 8.41 -26.28
CA PRO A 506 82.05 7.54 -26.11
C PRO A 506 81.16 7.53 -27.37
N ILE A 507 80.41 6.44 -27.54
CA ILE A 507 79.49 6.21 -28.65
C ILE A 507 78.19 6.96 -28.33
N VAL A 508 77.91 8.07 -29.03
CA VAL A 508 76.74 8.91 -28.77
C VAL A 508 75.82 8.96 -29.98
N PHE A 509 74.55 8.60 -29.78
CA PHE A 509 73.47 8.76 -30.75
C PHE A 509 72.50 9.81 -30.24
N ASN A 510 72.46 10.98 -30.89
CA ASN A 510 71.56 12.08 -30.57
C ASN A 510 70.37 12.12 -31.54
N ASN A 511 69.38 12.94 -31.21
CA ASN A 511 68.22 13.18 -32.04
C ASN A 511 67.37 11.90 -32.28
N LEU A 512 67.20 11.09 -31.24
CA LEU A 512 66.43 9.85 -31.26
C LEU A 512 64.96 10.08 -30.90
N ALA A 513 64.06 9.51 -31.72
CA ALA A 513 62.64 9.41 -31.39
C ALA A 513 62.44 8.52 -30.15
N ALA A 514 61.29 8.63 -29.48
CA ALA A 514 60.96 7.62 -28.48
C ALA A 514 60.74 6.25 -29.15
N GLY A 515 61.22 5.20 -28.50
CA GLY A 515 61.12 3.84 -28.99
C GLY A 515 62.20 2.95 -28.42
N THR A 516 62.09 1.67 -28.75
CA THR A 516 63.11 0.68 -28.41
C THR A 516 64.17 0.68 -29.48
N TYR A 517 65.42 0.85 -29.06
CA TYR A 517 66.58 0.73 -29.92
C TYR A 517 67.41 -0.46 -29.48
N THR A 518 67.93 -1.20 -30.45
CA THR A 518 68.90 -2.26 -30.24
C THR A 518 70.26 -1.74 -30.66
N TYR A 519 71.22 -1.70 -29.73
CA TYR A 519 72.59 -1.34 -30.05
C TYR A 519 73.47 -2.58 -30.09
N ASN A 520 74.36 -2.60 -31.08
CA ASN A 520 75.54 -3.45 -31.11
C ASN A 520 76.75 -2.54 -31.26
N PHE A 521 77.87 -2.91 -30.66
CA PHE A 521 79.13 -2.21 -30.89
C PHE A 521 80.29 -3.20 -30.90
N SER A 522 81.41 -2.80 -31.49
CA SER A 522 82.66 -3.54 -31.54
C SER A 522 83.83 -2.56 -31.48
N ASP A 523 85.03 -3.07 -31.26
CA ASP A 523 86.27 -2.30 -31.33
C ASP A 523 86.96 -2.46 -32.70
N ALA A 524 88.20 -1.97 -32.80
CA ALA A 524 89.01 -1.97 -34.02
C ALA A 524 89.35 -3.38 -34.55
N PHE A 525 89.27 -4.41 -33.69
CA PHE A 525 89.58 -5.80 -34.02
C PHE A 525 88.34 -6.67 -34.21
N ALA A 526 87.17 -6.03 -34.39
CA ALA A 526 85.88 -6.67 -34.53
C ALA A 526 85.46 -7.53 -33.32
N CYS A 527 86.02 -7.25 -32.12
CA CYS A 527 85.59 -7.91 -30.89
C CYS A 527 84.21 -7.31 -30.50
N PRO A 528 83.14 -8.11 -30.41
CA PRO A 528 81.80 -7.59 -30.15
C PRO A 528 81.65 -7.16 -28.69
N GLY A 529 81.11 -5.96 -28.46
CA GLY A 529 80.62 -5.51 -27.18
C GLY A 529 79.31 -6.19 -26.78
N ILE A 530 78.94 -6.08 -25.50
CA ILE A 530 77.65 -6.58 -25.01
C ILE A 530 76.54 -5.70 -25.62
N GLY A 531 75.98 -6.15 -26.75
CA GLY A 531 74.81 -5.52 -27.36
C GLY A 531 73.59 -5.61 -26.45
N GLY A 532 72.59 -4.76 -26.69
CA GLY A 532 71.39 -4.77 -25.87
C GLY A 532 70.27 -3.90 -26.40
N ASN A 533 69.13 -3.97 -25.71
CA ASN A 533 67.99 -3.10 -25.97
C ASN A 533 68.00 -1.93 -24.98
N VAL A 534 67.68 -0.75 -25.50
CA VAL A 534 67.52 0.47 -24.73
C VAL A 534 66.23 1.16 -25.16
N VAL A 535 65.43 1.58 -24.19
CA VAL A 535 64.19 2.29 -24.46
C VAL A 535 64.42 3.77 -24.25
N VAL A 536 64.36 4.55 -25.32
CA VAL A 536 64.21 6.00 -25.24
C VAL A 536 62.74 6.25 -25.00
N GLY A 537 62.38 6.58 -23.76
CA GLY A 537 60.99 6.91 -23.41
C GLY A 537 60.63 8.33 -23.80
N PHE A 538 59.38 8.69 -23.53
CA PHE A 538 58.98 10.10 -23.41
C PHE A 538 59.21 10.59 -21.98
N ASN A 539 59.35 11.91 -21.79
CA ASN A 539 59.16 12.50 -20.47
C ASN A 539 57.75 12.21 -19.95
N THR A 540 57.54 12.35 -18.64
CA THR A 540 56.22 12.13 -18.04
C THR A 540 55.17 12.99 -18.76
N PRO A 541 54.11 12.39 -19.32
CA PRO A 541 53.13 13.14 -20.10
C PRO A 541 52.36 14.12 -19.21
N ILE A 542 51.90 15.23 -19.80
CA ILE A 542 51.04 16.21 -19.13
C ILE A 542 49.74 15.50 -18.68
N LYS A 543 49.43 15.61 -17.40
CA LYS A 543 48.17 15.19 -16.78
C LYS A 543 47.32 16.43 -16.53
N PRO A 544 46.18 16.59 -17.24
CA PRO A 544 45.38 17.80 -17.20
C PRO A 544 44.39 17.79 -16.02
N PHE A 545 44.89 17.90 -14.78
CA PHE A 545 43.99 18.06 -13.63
C PHE A 545 43.32 19.43 -13.68
N ALA A 546 42.04 19.49 -13.34
CA ALA A 546 41.29 20.75 -13.29
C ALA A 546 40.30 20.74 -12.12
N LYS A 547 40.14 21.91 -11.49
CA LYS A 547 39.02 22.22 -10.59
C LYS A 547 37.85 22.73 -11.45
N LEU A 548 36.65 22.23 -11.16
CA LEU A 548 35.43 22.61 -11.87
C LEU A 548 34.51 23.39 -10.91
N ASP A 549 34.19 24.63 -11.27
CA ASP A 549 33.12 25.41 -10.64
C ASP A 549 31.93 25.40 -11.60
N LYS A 550 30.89 24.64 -11.26
CA LYS A 550 29.74 24.40 -12.16
C LYS A 550 28.83 25.64 -12.26
N PRO A 551 28.13 25.85 -13.39
CA PRO A 551 27.10 26.87 -13.48
C PRO A 551 26.05 26.73 -12.38
N LEU A 552 25.60 27.85 -11.82
CA LEU A 552 24.69 27.87 -10.66
C LEU A 552 23.27 27.47 -11.04
N CYS A 553 22.83 27.83 -12.25
CA CYS A 553 21.52 27.53 -12.81
C CYS A 553 21.62 26.79 -14.14
N ASN A 554 20.57 26.03 -14.46
CA ASN A 554 20.43 25.38 -15.76
C ASN A 554 20.37 26.43 -16.87
N GLY A 555 21.27 26.35 -17.85
CA GLY A 555 21.35 27.29 -18.97
C GLY A 555 22.22 28.52 -18.72
N ASN A 556 22.73 28.72 -17.50
CA ASN A 556 23.67 29.80 -17.22
C ASN A 556 25.07 29.51 -17.78
N ALA A 557 25.78 30.58 -18.11
CA ALA A 557 27.18 30.57 -18.52
C ALA A 557 28.09 31.23 -17.47
N ASP A 558 27.94 30.84 -16.20
CA ASP A 558 28.70 31.37 -15.06
C ASP A 558 29.68 30.35 -14.46
N GLY A 559 29.88 29.20 -15.12
CA GLY A 559 30.84 28.19 -14.69
C GLY A 559 32.29 28.56 -14.97
N ALA A 560 33.22 27.86 -14.32
CA ALA A 560 34.65 28.00 -14.50
C ALA A 560 35.42 26.67 -14.45
N ILE A 561 36.54 26.64 -15.18
CA ILE A 561 37.49 25.52 -15.22
C ILE A 561 38.88 26.09 -14.94
N THR A 562 39.51 25.60 -13.87
CA THR A 562 40.88 26.01 -13.49
C THR A 562 41.83 24.83 -13.55
N PHE A 563 42.85 24.88 -14.40
CA PHE A 563 43.84 23.81 -14.56
C PHE A 563 44.97 23.84 -13.51
N MET A 564 45.39 22.65 -13.09
CA MET A 564 46.50 22.37 -12.18
C MET A 564 47.35 21.20 -12.74
N PRO A 565 48.03 21.35 -13.89
CA PRO A 565 48.63 20.22 -14.61
C PRO A 565 49.83 19.60 -13.86
N ALA A 566 50.07 18.31 -14.06
CA ALA A 566 51.25 17.60 -13.55
C ALA A 566 51.96 16.82 -14.67
N GLY A 567 53.29 16.69 -14.62
CA GLY A 567 54.08 16.12 -15.73
C GLY A 567 54.30 17.12 -16.86
N GLY A 568 55.10 16.78 -17.87
CA GLY A 568 55.59 17.76 -18.85
C GLY A 568 56.63 18.72 -18.25
N ILE A 569 56.96 19.78 -18.98
CA ILE A 569 57.97 20.77 -18.60
C ILE A 569 57.33 22.14 -18.39
N TYR A 570 57.30 22.63 -17.14
CA TYR A 570 56.82 23.97 -16.79
C TYR A 570 57.63 25.08 -17.53
N PRO A 571 57.05 26.25 -17.87
CA PRO A 571 55.64 26.67 -17.72
C PRO A 571 54.68 26.04 -18.72
N TYR A 572 53.38 26.02 -18.38
CA TYR A 572 52.30 25.58 -19.27
C TYR A 572 51.52 26.76 -19.84
N THR A 573 50.99 26.58 -21.05
CA THR A 573 50.03 27.46 -21.71
C THR A 573 48.78 26.65 -22.06
N TYR A 574 47.63 27.32 -22.13
CA TYR A 574 46.33 26.67 -22.23
C TYR A 574 45.54 27.25 -23.40
N SER A 575 44.83 26.41 -24.12
CA SER A 575 43.92 26.81 -25.20
C SER A 575 42.55 26.20 -24.95
N ILE A 576 41.48 26.99 -25.07
CA ILE A 576 40.07 26.52 -25.02
C ILE A 576 39.46 26.37 -26.43
N ASN A 577 40.13 26.88 -27.45
CA ASN A 577 39.68 26.92 -28.83
C ASN A 577 40.47 25.95 -29.71
N ASN A 578 40.73 24.75 -29.17
CA ASN A 578 41.38 23.65 -29.88
C ASN A 578 42.72 24.05 -30.55
N GLY A 579 43.52 24.87 -29.86
CA GLY A 579 44.85 25.28 -30.30
C GLY A 579 44.91 26.53 -31.18
N ALA A 580 43.78 27.19 -31.48
CA ALA A 580 43.79 28.42 -32.29
C ALA A 580 44.46 29.61 -31.57
N SER A 581 44.37 29.69 -30.24
CA SER A 581 45.19 30.59 -29.42
C SER A 581 45.52 29.97 -28.06
N PHE A 582 46.66 30.37 -27.48
CA PHE A 582 47.13 29.93 -26.17
C PHE A 582 47.24 31.12 -25.21
N GLN A 583 46.94 30.90 -23.94
CA GLN A 583 47.06 31.86 -22.84
C GLN A 583 47.83 31.26 -21.66
N ASP A 584 48.46 32.10 -20.84
CA ASP A 584 49.20 31.65 -19.65
C ASP A 584 48.25 31.35 -18.47
N SER A 585 47.09 32.00 -18.42
CA SER A 585 46.09 31.79 -17.38
C SER A 585 45.50 30.38 -17.47
N SER A 586 45.59 29.64 -16.37
CA SER A 586 44.96 28.32 -16.23
C SER A 586 43.47 28.39 -15.90
N ASN A 587 42.92 29.59 -15.67
CA ASN A 587 41.53 29.80 -15.28
C ASN A 587 40.68 30.31 -16.46
N PHE A 588 39.62 29.57 -16.77
CA PHE A 588 38.61 29.91 -17.78
C PHE A 588 37.27 30.11 -17.07
N THR A 589 36.66 31.29 -17.24
CA THR A 589 35.40 31.67 -16.59
C THR A 589 34.33 31.94 -17.64
N LEU A 590 33.08 32.16 -17.19
CA LEU A 590 31.92 32.43 -18.04
C LEU A 590 31.58 31.28 -19.01
N LEU A 591 31.75 30.05 -18.53
CA LEU A 591 31.50 28.84 -19.31
C LEU A 591 30.10 28.31 -19.05
N ALA A 592 29.35 28.06 -20.12
CA ALA A 592 28.11 27.28 -20.07
C ALA A 592 28.40 25.80 -19.80
N ALA A 593 27.41 25.05 -19.33
CA ALA A 593 27.52 23.59 -19.29
C ALA A 593 27.67 23.01 -20.70
N GLY A 594 28.42 21.92 -20.80
CA GLY A 594 28.79 21.32 -22.07
C GLY A 594 30.21 20.78 -22.05
N THR A 595 30.62 20.24 -23.19
CA THR A 595 31.98 19.74 -23.37
C THR A 595 32.86 20.88 -23.86
N HIS A 596 33.86 21.24 -23.05
CA HIS A 596 34.88 22.20 -23.42
C HIS A 596 36.17 21.47 -23.78
N HIS A 597 36.70 21.76 -24.96
CA HIS A 597 37.90 21.13 -25.49
C HIS A 597 39.11 22.02 -25.21
N PHE A 598 40.04 21.52 -24.41
CA PHE A 598 41.26 22.23 -24.06
C PHE A 598 42.49 21.55 -24.60
N ILE A 599 43.50 22.35 -24.93
CA ILE A 599 44.86 21.88 -25.20
C ILE A 599 45.77 22.54 -24.18
N ILE A 600 46.47 21.71 -23.40
CA ILE A 600 47.54 22.17 -22.49
C ILE A 600 48.86 21.95 -23.20
N LYS A 601 49.68 22.99 -23.32
CA LYS A 601 50.99 22.94 -23.95
C LYS A 601 52.07 23.30 -22.95
N ASP A 602 53.08 22.45 -22.80
CA ASP A 602 54.23 22.72 -21.93
C ASP A 602 55.32 23.54 -22.65
N SER A 603 56.37 23.94 -21.94
CA SER A 603 57.43 24.79 -22.48
C SER A 603 58.34 24.08 -23.50
N ALA A 604 58.35 22.75 -23.50
CA ALA A 604 59.04 21.95 -24.51
C ALA A 604 58.23 21.82 -25.80
N GLY A 605 56.96 22.23 -25.80
CA GLY A 605 56.07 22.20 -26.95
C GLY A 605 55.13 21.00 -27.00
N CYS A 606 55.13 20.17 -25.94
CA CYS A 606 54.28 19.01 -25.83
C CYS A 606 52.85 19.42 -25.52
N THR A 607 51.89 18.91 -26.29
CA THR A 607 50.48 19.19 -26.09
C THR A 607 49.75 18.00 -25.49
N LYS A 608 48.75 18.29 -24.65
CA LYS A 608 47.77 17.32 -24.19
C LYS A 608 46.37 17.87 -24.37
N ASP A 609 45.64 17.22 -25.26
CA ASP A 609 44.23 17.47 -25.44
C ASP A 609 43.44 16.85 -24.29
N THR A 610 42.48 17.61 -23.79
CA THR A 610 41.58 17.20 -22.73
C THR A 610 40.20 17.76 -23.02
N SER A 611 39.16 16.97 -22.77
CA SER A 611 37.78 17.41 -22.90
C SER A 611 37.17 17.36 -21.51
N ILE A 612 36.72 18.50 -21.02
CA ILE A 612 36.09 18.60 -19.71
C ILE A 612 34.61 18.84 -19.93
N VAL A 613 33.79 17.94 -19.38
CA VAL A 613 32.34 18.10 -19.36
C VAL A 613 31.97 18.91 -18.12
N LEU A 614 31.58 20.16 -18.33
CA LEU A 614 31.01 20.97 -17.29
C LEU A 614 29.53 20.63 -17.17
N THR A 615 29.11 20.13 -16.01
CA THR A 615 27.72 19.78 -15.73
C THR A 615 27.00 20.96 -15.08
N GLN A 616 25.71 21.11 -15.36
CA GLN A 616 24.82 22.05 -14.67
C GLN A 616 23.77 21.27 -13.85
N PRO A 617 23.12 21.91 -12.86
CA PRO A 617 21.94 21.32 -12.21
C PRO A 617 20.83 21.02 -13.23
N LEU A 618 19.95 20.09 -12.88
CA LEU A 618 18.70 19.85 -13.61
C LEU A 618 17.89 21.15 -13.69
N ALA A 619 17.14 21.34 -14.78
CA ALA A 619 16.23 22.48 -14.89
C ALA A 619 15.25 22.47 -13.71
N LEU A 620 15.09 23.61 -13.04
CA LEU A 620 14.06 23.78 -12.04
C LEU A 620 12.71 23.74 -12.76
N VAL A 621 11.83 22.84 -12.35
CA VAL A 621 10.48 22.70 -12.91
C VAL A 621 9.49 22.76 -11.76
N ALA A 622 8.62 23.76 -11.79
CA ALA A 622 7.53 23.97 -10.88
C ALA A 622 6.22 23.57 -11.54
N THR A 623 5.39 22.85 -10.80
CA THR A 623 3.99 22.61 -11.14
C THR A 623 3.14 23.01 -9.95
N ALA A 624 1.93 23.50 -10.20
CA ALA A 624 1.01 23.89 -9.14
C ALA A 624 -0.30 23.14 -9.28
N SER A 625 -0.83 22.67 -8.16
CA SER A 625 -2.13 22.03 -8.11
C SER A 625 -2.96 22.59 -6.96
N LEU A 626 -4.27 22.63 -7.17
CA LEU A 626 -5.23 22.98 -6.13
C LEU A 626 -5.35 21.80 -5.16
N ILE A 627 -5.14 22.06 -3.87
CA ILE A 627 -5.40 21.10 -2.80
C ILE A 627 -6.81 21.31 -2.25
N ASN A 628 -7.10 22.53 -1.81
CA ASN A 628 -8.40 22.89 -1.26
C ASN A 628 -8.89 24.20 -1.88
N ALA A 629 -10.16 24.23 -2.24
CA ALA A 629 -10.93 25.45 -2.46
C ALA A 629 -10.94 26.33 -1.20
N ALA A 630 -11.10 27.65 -1.36
CA ALA A 630 -11.25 28.56 -0.23
C ALA A 630 -12.64 28.42 0.39
N SER A 631 -12.74 28.53 1.72
CA SER A 631 -14.03 28.63 2.42
C SER A 631 -14.66 30.00 2.19
N CYS A 632 -15.85 30.20 2.77
CA CYS A 632 -16.55 31.47 2.76
C CYS A 632 -15.75 32.65 3.33
N PHE A 633 -14.72 32.43 4.17
CA PHE A 633 -13.81 33.50 4.63
C PHE A 633 -12.79 33.91 3.57
N GLY A 634 -12.65 33.10 2.52
CA GLY A 634 -12.01 33.46 1.28
C GLY A 634 -10.49 33.57 1.33
N ASN A 635 -9.81 33.25 2.45
CA ASN A 635 -8.37 33.43 2.66
C ASN A 635 -7.62 32.14 3.04
N ASP A 636 -8.25 30.99 2.88
CA ASP A 636 -7.79 29.68 3.37
C ASP A 636 -7.70 28.61 2.25
N GLY A 637 -7.79 29.03 0.99
CA GLY A 637 -7.52 28.17 -0.16
C GLY A 637 -6.07 27.72 -0.16
N LYS A 638 -5.81 26.51 -0.66
CA LYS A 638 -4.47 25.89 -0.62
C LYS A 638 -4.00 25.48 -2.01
N ILE A 639 -2.83 25.98 -2.39
CA ILE A 639 -2.09 25.58 -3.58
C ILE A 639 -0.87 24.78 -3.13
N LEU A 640 -0.65 23.60 -3.71
CA LEU A 640 0.59 22.86 -3.58
C LEU A 640 1.47 23.13 -4.80
N VAL A 641 2.67 23.63 -4.56
CA VAL A 641 3.72 23.77 -5.57
C VAL A 641 4.64 22.56 -5.47
N SER A 642 4.62 21.72 -6.50
CA SER A 642 5.52 20.58 -6.64
C SER A 642 6.73 20.99 -7.47
N ILE A 643 7.92 20.85 -6.89
CA ILE A 643 9.18 21.33 -7.45
C ILE A 643 10.08 20.13 -7.73
N THR A 644 10.63 20.06 -8.94
CA THR A 644 11.62 19.06 -9.35
C THR A 644 12.81 19.75 -10.02
N GLY A 645 14.00 19.12 -9.96
CA GLY A 645 15.23 19.73 -10.47
C GLY A 645 15.72 20.93 -9.63
N GLY A 646 16.63 21.75 -10.18
CA GLY A 646 17.31 22.82 -9.45
C GLY A 646 18.23 22.33 -8.33
N THR A 647 18.66 23.26 -7.47
CA THR A 647 19.52 22.99 -6.30
C THR A 647 18.68 22.97 -5.01
N PRO A 648 18.78 21.95 -4.14
CA PRO A 648 17.89 21.80 -2.98
C PRO A 648 17.84 23.02 -2.04
N LYS A 649 16.67 23.20 -1.40
CA LYS A 649 16.13 24.39 -0.73
C LYS A 649 15.43 25.31 -1.71
N TYR A 650 14.11 25.39 -1.54
CA TYR A 650 13.23 26.09 -2.46
C TYR A 650 12.39 27.12 -1.71
N TRP A 651 12.05 28.18 -2.42
CA TRP A 651 11.07 29.17 -2.02
C TRP A 651 10.02 29.29 -3.11
N THR A 652 8.80 29.64 -2.74
CA THR A 652 7.71 29.89 -3.68
C THR A 652 7.13 31.29 -3.49
N ALA A 653 6.56 31.83 -4.55
CA ALA A 653 5.87 33.10 -4.59
C ALA A 653 4.65 33.01 -5.51
N VAL A 654 3.61 33.78 -5.18
CA VAL A 654 2.37 33.89 -5.99
C VAL A 654 2.17 35.34 -6.41
N ASN A 655 1.88 35.57 -7.69
CA ASN A 655 1.62 36.89 -8.28
C ASN A 655 2.66 37.96 -7.90
N GLY A 656 3.94 37.58 -7.86
CA GLY A 656 5.04 38.51 -7.52
C GLY A 656 5.18 38.82 -6.03
N SER A 657 4.55 38.06 -5.14
CA SER A 657 4.76 38.17 -3.69
C SER A 657 6.21 37.88 -3.28
N PHE A 658 6.54 38.19 -2.02
CA PHE A 658 7.81 37.74 -1.43
C PHE A 658 7.91 36.20 -1.43
N PHE A 659 9.12 35.71 -1.70
CA PHE A 659 9.47 34.29 -1.67
C PHE A 659 9.44 33.76 -0.23
N ARG A 660 8.73 32.64 -0.01
CA ARG A 660 8.63 31.95 1.30
C ARG A 660 9.13 30.52 1.19
N PRO A 661 9.76 29.95 2.23
CA PRO A 661 10.32 28.59 2.22
C PRO A 661 9.24 27.50 2.36
N ASP A 662 8.08 27.72 1.76
CA ASP A 662 6.90 26.85 1.85
C ASP A 662 6.50 26.39 0.45
N THR A 663 6.16 25.11 0.29
CA THR A 663 5.59 24.59 -0.97
C THR A 663 4.07 24.56 -0.93
N LEU A 664 3.47 24.69 0.26
CA LEU A 664 2.02 24.79 0.45
C LEU A 664 1.66 26.25 0.71
N ILE A 665 1.02 26.89 -0.27
CA ILE A 665 0.67 28.30 -0.21
C ILE A 665 -0.79 28.43 0.22
N THR A 666 -1.03 29.20 1.28
CA THR A 666 -2.38 29.61 1.67
C THR A 666 -2.69 30.94 1.01
N ALA A 667 -3.74 30.98 0.19
CA ALA A 667 -4.07 32.15 -0.61
C ALA A 667 -5.59 32.32 -0.77
N PRO A 668 -6.06 33.55 -1.00
CA PRO A 668 -7.49 33.82 -1.15
C PRO A 668 -8.15 33.24 -2.40
N VAL A 669 -9.49 33.28 -2.45
CA VAL A 669 -10.23 33.01 -3.69
C VAL A 669 -9.74 33.94 -4.82
N GLY A 670 -9.50 33.40 -6.01
CA GLY A 670 -8.97 34.18 -7.12
C GLY A 670 -8.17 33.35 -8.12
N THR A 671 -7.70 34.02 -9.17
CA THR A 671 -6.85 33.43 -10.21
C THR A 671 -5.41 33.89 -10.04
N TYR A 672 -4.49 32.94 -10.04
CA TYR A 672 -3.06 33.12 -9.84
C TYR A 672 -2.34 32.85 -11.16
N PRO A 673 -2.15 33.88 -12.02
CA PRO A 673 -1.49 33.74 -13.32
C PRO A 673 0.01 33.44 -13.22
N PHE A 674 0.66 33.79 -12.10
CA PHE A 674 2.10 33.59 -11.93
C PHE A 674 2.39 32.91 -10.60
N ILE A 675 2.80 31.65 -10.64
CA ILE A 675 3.30 30.92 -9.47
C ILE A 675 4.76 30.60 -9.75
N THR A 676 5.67 31.21 -9.00
CA THR A 676 7.11 31.11 -9.25
C THR A 676 7.77 30.31 -8.13
N ALA A 677 8.56 29.30 -8.49
CA ALA A 677 9.49 28.64 -7.58
C ALA A 677 10.90 29.20 -7.78
N MET A 678 11.68 29.25 -6.71
CA MET A 678 13.08 29.65 -6.72
C MET A 678 13.90 28.69 -5.87
N ASP A 679 15.11 28.36 -6.32
CA ASP A 679 16.04 27.52 -5.57
C ASP A 679 17.07 28.33 -4.76
N ILE A 680 17.98 27.66 -4.04
CA ILE A 680 19.02 28.30 -3.21
C ILE A 680 20.00 29.16 -3.99
N ASN A 681 20.19 28.85 -5.28
CA ASN A 681 21.09 29.58 -6.15
C ASN A 681 20.39 30.73 -6.88
N GLY A 682 19.10 30.95 -6.63
CA GLY A 682 18.31 32.00 -7.25
C GLY A 682 17.74 31.64 -8.62
N CYS A 683 17.82 30.37 -9.03
CA CYS A 683 17.23 29.88 -10.27
C CYS A 683 15.71 29.86 -10.13
N LYS A 684 14.97 30.32 -11.14
CA LYS A 684 13.51 30.48 -11.07
C LYS A 684 12.82 29.70 -12.18
N ASP A 685 11.65 29.19 -11.86
CA ASP A 685 10.69 28.65 -12.82
C ASP A 685 9.29 29.16 -12.49
N THR A 686 8.50 29.49 -13.51
CA THR A 686 7.15 30.05 -13.34
C THR A 686 6.13 29.15 -14.03
N VAL A 687 5.08 28.79 -13.30
CA VAL A 687 3.95 28.04 -13.86
C VAL A 687 3.20 28.95 -14.83
N ASP A 688 3.24 28.62 -16.12
CA ASP A 688 2.66 29.43 -17.21
C ASP A 688 1.14 29.27 -17.37
N VAL A 689 0.52 28.37 -16.60
CA VAL A 689 -0.93 28.14 -16.62
C VAL A 689 -1.57 28.78 -15.40
N PRO A 690 -2.54 29.70 -15.56
CA PRO A 690 -3.23 30.32 -14.43
C PRO A 690 -3.98 29.28 -13.61
N LEU A 691 -3.74 29.27 -12.29
CA LEU A 691 -4.45 28.41 -11.34
C LEU A 691 -5.53 29.21 -10.62
N THR A 692 -6.78 28.74 -10.69
CA THR A 692 -7.91 29.39 -9.99
C THR A 692 -8.22 28.62 -8.70
N ILE A 693 -8.22 29.33 -7.56
CA ILE A 693 -8.80 28.82 -6.31
C ILE A 693 -10.30 29.16 -6.34
N PRO A 694 -11.20 28.16 -6.43
CA PRO A 694 -12.64 28.40 -6.38
C PRO A 694 -13.11 28.62 -4.93
N LEU A 695 -14.29 29.24 -4.79
CA LEU A 695 -15.01 29.35 -3.53
C LEU A 695 -15.81 28.05 -3.29
N ASN A 696 -15.58 27.40 -2.16
CA ASN A 696 -16.42 26.29 -1.70
C ASN A 696 -17.52 26.83 -0.78
N ASP A 697 -18.67 27.12 -1.38
CA ASP A 697 -19.83 27.66 -0.67
C ASP A 697 -20.63 26.51 -0.01
N THR A 698 -20.39 26.31 1.28
CA THR A 698 -21.11 25.35 2.13
C THR A 698 -22.24 26.01 2.92
N MET A 699 -22.57 27.28 2.61
CA MET A 699 -23.54 28.06 3.37
C MET A 699 -24.96 27.54 3.19
N ARG A 700 -25.56 27.12 4.30
CA ARG A 700 -26.98 26.74 4.38
C ARG A 700 -27.72 27.79 5.18
N LEU A 701 -28.78 28.34 4.58
CA LEU A 701 -29.76 29.20 5.24
C LEU A 701 -31.15 28.70 4.86
N SER A 702 -31.99 28.45 5.86
CA SER A 702 -33.41 28.18 5.67
C SER A 702 -34.20 28.71 6.85
N LEU A 703 -35.22 29.50 6.56
CA LEU A 703 -36.30 29.81 7.48
C LEU A 703 -37.41 28.77 7.29
N GLU A 704 -38.03 28.37 8.40
CA GLU A 704 -39.14 27.42 8.39
C GLU A 704 -40.42 28.04 7.79
N GLN A 705 -41.54 27.31 7.84
CA GLN A 705 -42.83 27.82 7.39
C GLN A 705 -43.30 29.01 8.22
N SER A 706 -44.29 29.74 7.69
CA SER A 706 -44.92 30.87 8.38
C SER A 706 -45.36 30.50 9.80
N ILE A 707 -45.14 31.42 10.74
CA ILE A 707 -45.55 31.24 12.14
C ILE A 707 -46.79 32.08 12.45
N ASN A 708 -47.60 31.63 13.40
CA ASN A 708 -48.72 32.41 13.92
C ASN A 708 -48.31 33.04 15.26
N VAL A 709 -48.56 34.35 15.42
CA VAL A 709 -48.27 35.11 16.63
C VAL A 709 -49.57 35.70 17.15
N CYS A 710 -49.83 35.58 18.45
CA CYS A 710 -51.03 36.09 19.08
C CYS A 710 -50.90 37.60 19.37
N GLU A 711 -51.98 38.37 19.21
CA GLU A 711 -52.05 39.79 19.52
C GLU A 711 -51.48 40.11 20.91
N GLY A 712 -50.53 41.06 20.97
CA GLY A 712 -49.83 41.46 22.19
C GLY A 712 -48.70 40.53 22.64
N SER A 713 -48.44 39.43 21.92
CA SER A 713 -47.33 38.51 22.18
C SER A 713 -46.16 38.73 21.21
N SER A 714 -44.98 38.24 21.58
CA SER A 714 -43.82 38.18 20.69
C SER A 714 -43.50 36.72 20.34
N ALA A 715 -42.78 36.53 19.23
CA ALA A 715 -42.29 35.23 18.81
C ALA A 715 -40.80 35.31 18.46
N THR A 716 -40.07 34.21 18.64
CA THR A 716 -38.67 34.13 18.21
C THR A 716 -38.61 33.42 16.86
N LEU A 717 -37.89 34.00 15.90
CA LEU A 717 -37.62 33.39 14.60
C LEU A 717 -36.33 32.57 14.71
N TYR A 718 -36.38 31.30 14.30
CA TYR A 718 -35.26 30.36 14.40
C TYR A 718 -34.75 29.96 13.01
N PRO A 719 -33.77 30.68 12.43
CA PRO A 719 -33.17 30.26 11.18
C PRO A 719 -32.31 29.01 11.38
N VAL A 720 -32.50 28.04 10.49
CA VAL A 720 -31.66 26.86 10.39
C VAL A 720 -30.45 27.21 9.53
N VAL A 721 -29.29 27.25 10.17
CA VAL A 721 -27.98 27.40 9.54
C VAL A 721 -27.10 26.22 9.94
N ASN A 722 -26.00 25.98 9.21
CA ASN A 722 -25.00 25.07 9.74
C ASN A 722 -24.37 25.73 11.01
N ASP A 723 -24.37 25.01 12.13
CA ASP A 723 -23.98 25.59 13.42
C ASP A 723 -22.45 25.68 13.57
N ASN A 724 -21.98 26.74 14.24
CA ASN A 724 -20.60 26.97 14.71
C ASN A 724 -19.53 27.45 13.70
N ILE A 725 -19.84 28.44 12.88
CA ILE A 725 -18.80 29.18 12.15
C ILE A 725 -18.55 30.55 12.85
N PRO A 726 -17.32 30.84 13.32
CA PRO A 726 -16.99 32.14 13.91
C PRO A 726 -17.07 33.27 12.88
N GLY A 727 -17.71 34.40 13.21
CA GLY A 727 -17.78 35.57 12.32
C GLY A 727 -19.04 35.67 11.45
N ASN A 728 -20.07 34.88 11.77
CA ASN A 728 -21.36 34.96 11.10
C ASN A 728 -22.10 36.25 11.47
N ALA A 729 -22.51 37.04 10.48
CA ALA A 729 -23.39 38.19 10.69
C ALA A 729 -24.80 37.87 10.18
N PHE A 730 -25.79 38.28 10.97
CA PHE A 730 -27.21 38.18 10.65
C PHE A 730 -27.76 39.60 10.66
N ALA A 731 -28.55 39.95 9.65
CA ALA A 731 -29.24 41.22 9.57
C ALA A 731 -30.70 40.96 9.20
N TRP A 732 -31.59 41.31 10.12
CA TRP A 732 -33.02 41.19 9.95
C TRP A 732 -33.62 42.52 9.55
N HIS A 733 -34.54 42.50 8.60
CA HIS A 733 -35.38 43.64 8.28
C HIS A 733 -36.82 43.19 8.08
N TRP A 734 -37.77 44.10 8.13
CA TRP A 734 -39.18 43.76 7.93
C TRP A 734 -39.84 44.71 6.95
N GLY A 735 -40.74 44.18 6.12
CA GLY A 735 -41.40 44.91 5.04
C GLY A 735 -42.85 45.27 5.36
N SER A 736 -43.16 45.75 6.57
CA SER A 736 -44.53 46.13 6.91
C SER A 736 -44.87 47.56 6.47
N VAL A 737 -46.12 47.76 6.05
CA VAL A 737 -46.76 49.07 5.81
C VAL A 737 -47.01 49.87 7.09
N ASN A 738 -46.95 49.23 8.27
CA ASN A 738 -47.11 49.82 9.58
C ASN A 738 -45.77 49.87 10.34
N ALA A 739 -45.32 51.07 10.72
CA ALA A 739 -44.04 51.32 11.39
C ALA A 739 -43.95 50.80 12.85
N ALA A 740 -45.02 50.24 13.38
CA ALA A 740 -45.12 49.80 14.79
C ALA A 740 -44.76 48.32 15.02
N SER A 741 -44.61 47.49 13.96
CA SER A 741 -43.99 46.16 14.10
C SER A 741 -42.51 46.35 14.41
N THR A 742 -41.98 45.62 15.40
CA THR A 742 -40.58 45.79 15.83
C THR A 742 -39.81 44.47 15.84
N ILE A 743 -38.50 44.58 15.72
CA ILE A 743 -37.53 43.52 16.01
C ILE A 743 -36.71 43.99 17.21
N ALA A 744 -36.61 43.18 18.26
CA ALA A 744 -35.92 43.59 19.48
C ALA A 744 -34.41 43.81 19.26
N ASN A 745 -33.79 42.98 18.42
CA ASN A 745 -32.42 43.12 17.94
C ASN A 745 -32.35 42.53 16.53
N ASP A 746 -32.00 43.35 15.54
CA ASP A 746 -31.95 42.97 14.13
C ASP A 746 -30.65 42.26 13.73
N SER A 747 -29.67 42.20 14.63
CA SER A 747 -28.32 41.74 14.32
C SER A 747 -27.98 40.36 14.92
N VAL A 748 -28.98 39.64 15.44
CA VAL A 748 -28.83 38.33 16.09
C VAL A 748 -29.36 37.19 15.24
N LYS A 749 -28.84 35.97 15.43
CA LYS A 749 -29.32 34.76 14.75
C LYS A 749 -30.81 34.53 15.00
N ASN A 750 -31.21 34.47 16.27
CA ASN A 750 -32.60 34.23 16.67
C ASN A 750 -33.25 35.57 17.05
N ALA A 751 -33.92 36.21 16.10
CA ALA A 751 -34.56 37.50 16.34
C ALA A 751 -35.93 37.33 17.03
N VAL A 752 -36.18 38.14 18.05
CA VAL A 752 -37.51 38.24 18.68
C VAL A 752 -38.29 39.34 17.96
N VAL A 753 -39.45 38.97 17.42
CA VAL A 753 -40.34 39.85 16.67
C VAL A 753 -41.64 40.07 17.42
N SER A 754 -42.12 41.32 17.37
CA SER A 754 -43.40 41.75 17.96
C SER A 754 -44.25 42.38 16.86
N PRO A 755 -44.94 41.57 16.04
CA PRO A 755 -45.78 42.07 14.96
C PRO A 755 -47.06 42.74 15.49
N VAL A 756 -47.40 43.91 14.96
CA VAL A 756 -48.71 44.58 15.21
C VAL A 756 -49.71 44.37 14.07
N ASP A 757 -49.22 43.82 12.96
CA ASP A 757 -49.99 43.30 11.82
C ASP A 757 -49.19 42.15 11.19
N THR A 758 -49.83 41.34 10.35
CA THR A 758 -49.17 40.27 9.59
C THR A 758 -48.03 40.85 8.76
N SER A 759 -46.79 40.45 9.08
CA SER A 759 -45.57 41.09 8.58
C SER A 759 -44.60 40.06 8.00
N VAL A 760 -43.93 40.43 6.91
CA VAL A 760 -42.84 39.65 6.31
C VAL A 760 -41.50 40.14 6.86
N TYR A 761 -40.72 39.20 7.39
CA TYR A 761 -39.38 39.43 7.89
C TYR A 761 -38.37 38.80 6.92
N PHE A 762 -37.32 39.54 6.62
CA PHE A 762 -36.24 39.18 5.73
C PHE A 762 -34.98 38.99 6.56
N LEU A 763 -34.26 37.92 6.28
CA LEU A 763 -32.98 37.63 6.89
C LEU A 763 -31.90 37.67 5.80
N HIS A 764 -30.91 38.54 6.00
CA HIS A 764 -29.64 38.47 5.31
C HIS A 764 -28.61 37.84 6.24
N ALA A 765 -28.09 36.67 5.86
CA ALA A 765 -26.95 36.07 6.53
C ALA A 765 -25.69 36.23 5.66
N SER A 766 -24.56 36.53 6.29
CA SER A 766 -23.27 36.68 5.61
C SER A 766 -22.12 36.05 6.38
N TRP A 767 -21.36 35.18 5.72
CA TRP A 767 -20.15 34.53 6.23
C TRP A 767 -18.98 34.89 5.31
N GLY A 768 -18.19 35.90 5.68
CA GLY A 768 -17.13 36.41 4.80
C GLY A 768 -17.69 36.85 3.44
N LEU A 769 -17.31 36.14 2.36
CA LEU A 769 -17.72 36.35 0.98
C LEU A 769 -19.05 35.67 0.59
N CYS A 770 -19.56 34.76 1.41
CA CYS A 770 -20.81 34.05 1.14
C CYS A 770 -22.00 34.83 1.73
N HIS A 771 -23.02 35.09 0.90
CA HIS A 771 -24.25 35.76 1.29
C HIS A 771 -25.48 34.91 0.92
N ARG A 772 -26.48 34.89 1.79
CA ARG A 772 -27.79 34.28 1.54
C ARG A 772 -28.91 35.15 2.11
N PHE A 773 -30.05 35.09 1.42
CA PHE A 773 -31.26 35.80 1.81
C PHE A 773 -32.39 34.79 1.94
N ASP A 774 -33.23 34.96 2.96
CA ASP A 774 -34.45 34.20 3.11
C ASP A 774 -35.53 35.06 3.78
N THR A 775 -36.80 34.64 3.69
CA THR A 775 -37.93 35.37 4.25
C THR A 775 -38.88 34.47 5.02
N ILE A 776 -39.49 35.01 6.08
CA ILE A 776 -40.53 34.34 6.85
C ILE A 776 -41.68 35.29 7.13
N THR A 777 -42.91 34.78 7.07
CA THR A 777 -44.12 35.55 7.39
C THR A 777 -44.58 35.21 8.81
N ALA A 778 -44.80 36.24 9.64
CA ALA A 778 -45.45 36.09 10.93
C ALA A 778 -46.90 36.58 10.80
N ASN A 779 -47.85 35.66 10.85
CA ASN A 779 -49.28 35.95 10.78
C ASN A 779 -49.79 36.38 12.17
N LEU A 780 -50.34 37.59 12.26
CA LEU A 780 -50.90 38.07 13.52
C LEU A 780 -52.35 37.58 13.69
N LEU A 781 -52.60 36.87 14.79
CA LEU A 781 -53.92 36.39 15.19
C LEU A 781 -54.49 37.32 16.26
N TYR A 782 -55.68 37.84 16.02
CA TYR A 782 -56.38 38.79 16.86
C TYR A 782 -57.42 38.11 17.75
N LYS A 783 -57.70 38.73 18.90
CA LYS A 783 -58.77 38.29 19.79
C LYS A 783 -60.14 38.41 19.09
N PRO A 784 -60.98 37.35 19.06
CA PRO A 784 -62.30 37.40 18.42
C PRO A 784 -63.21 38.42 19.11
N ARG A 785 -63.98 39.19 18.35
CA ARG A 785 -64.95 40.16 18.88
C ARG A 785 -66.37 39.66 18.62
N VAL A 786 -67.13 39.48 19.69
CA VAL A 786 -68.54 39.05 19.65
C VAL A 786 -69.43 40.17 20.15
N LYS A 787 -70.62 40.30 19.56
CA LYS A 787 -71.67 41.18 20.04
C LYS A 787 -72.98 40.42 20.11
N VAL A 788 -73.67 40.48 21.24
CA VAL A 788 -75.03 39.94 21.36
C VAL A 788 -76.08 41.03 21.14
N GLY A 789 -77.28 40.61 20.75
CA GLY A 789 -78.42 41.50 20.52
C GLY A 789 -78.87 42.26 21.77
N ASN A 790 -79.85 43.15 21.59
CA ASN A 790 -80.38 43.97 22.68
C ASN A 790 -81.21 43.13 23.67
N ASP A 791 -81.36 43.66 24.89
CA ASP A 791 -82.27 43.13 25.90
C ASP A 791 -83.70 43.01 25.36
N THR A 792 -84.37 41.90 25.69
CA THR A 792 -85.67 41.54 25.12
C THR A 792 -86.70 41.24 26.21
N ILE A 793 -87.94 41.74 26.03
CA ILE A 793 -89.07 41.49 26.94
C ILE A 793 -90.05 40.54 26.23
N ILE A 794 -90.51 39.49 26.92
CA ILE A 794 -91.46 38.49 26.40
C ILE A 794 -92.58 38.17 27.42
N CYS A 795 -93.75 37.75 26.93
CA CYS A 795 -94.83 37.23 27.78
C CYS A 795 -94.50 35.82 28.29
N PHE A 796 -95.01 35.47 29.47
CA PHE A 796 -94.88 34.12 30.04
C PHE A 796 -95.31 33.03 29.03
N GLY A 797 -94.41 32.10 28.70
CA GLY A 797 -94.64 31.00 27.76
C GLY A 797 -94.18 31.25 26.31
N ASN A 798 -93.71 32.46 25.98
CA ASN A 798 -93.14 32.77 24.67
C ASN A 798 -91.61 32.52 24.64
N THR A 799 -91.04 32.38 23.43
CA THR A 799 -89.59 32.21 23.22
C THR A 799 -88.91 33.54 22.90
N ALA A 800 -87.75 33.80 23.51
CA ALA A 800 -86.86 34.90 23.15
C ALA A 800 -85.79 34.45 22.13
N LEU A 801 -85.48 35.31 21.16
CA LEU A 801 -84.39 35.09 20.19
C LEU A 801 -83.07 35.60 20.79
N LEU A 802 -82.12 34.70 21.01
CA LEU A 802 -80.75 35.04 21.39
C LEU A 802 -79.91 35.16 20.12
N ASN A 803 -79.64 36.39 19.68
CA ASN A 803 -78.93 36.67 18.44
C ASN A 803 -77.50 37.15 18.71
N GLY A 804 -76.54 36.24 18.66
CA GLY A 804 -75.12 36.55 18.72
C GLY A 804 -74.53 36.72 17.32
N ARG A 805 -73.68 37.75 17.16
CA ARG A 805 -72.94 38.01 15.93
C ARG A 805 -71.45 38.08 16.21
N LEU A 806 -70.68 37.32 15.45
CA LEU A 806 -69.23 37.47 15.38
C LEU A 806 -68.91 38.69 14.50
N LEU A 807 -68.24 39.69 15.06
CA LEU A 807 -67.84 40.89 14.33
C LEU A 807 -66.54 40.66 13.56
N TYR A 808 -65.60 39.94 14.17
CA TYR A 808 -64.32 39.59 13.57
C TYR A 808 -63.66 38.45 14.35
N ALA A 809 -62.94 37.56 13.65
CA ALA A 809 -62.04 36.55 14.21
C ALA A 809 -60.97 36.19 13.18
N SER A 810 -59.77 35.81 13.65
CA SER A 810 -58.67 35.39 12.78
C SER A 810 -58.77 33.95 12.27
N GLY A 811 -59.72 33.16 12.77
CA GLY A 811 -59.93 31.77 12.39
C GLY A 811 -61.27 31.20 12.91
N PRO A 812 -61.48 29.88 12.80
CA PRO A 812 -62.68 29.21 13.32
C PRO A 812 -62.85 29.44 14.83
N VAL A 813 -64.10 29.60 15.27
CA VAL A 813 -64.46 29.82 16.67
C VAL A 813 -65.57 28.86 17.10
N ASN A 814 -65.60 28.53 18.39
CA ASN A 814 -66.67 27.77 19.03
C ASN A 814 -67.56 28.72 19.83
N PHE A 815 -68.88 28.57 19.68
CA PHE A 815 -69.88 29.35 20.42
C PHE A 815 -70.39 28.53 21.61
N ASN A 816 -70.71 29.19 22.72
CA ASN A 816 -71.36 28.57 23.86
C ASN A 816 -72.21 29.56 24.66
N TRP A 817 -73.53 29.35 24.71
CA TRP A 817 -74.44 30.15 25.53
C TRP A 817 -74.54 29.64 26.97
N HIS A 818 -74.52 30.56 27.94
CA HIS A 818 -74.69 30.27 29.35
C HIS A 818 -75.72 31.20 30.01
N PRO A 819 -76.56 30.73 30.94
CA PRO A 819 -76.74 29.34 31.33
C PRO A 819 -77.38 28.51 30.20
N PRO A 820 -77.10 27.19 30.10
CA PRO A 820 -77.63 26.34 29.04
C PRO A 820 -79.12 26.03 29.20
N ASN A 821 -79.66 26.28 30.39
CA ASN A 821 -81.02 25.93 30.75
C ASN A 821 -82.01 26.68 29.86
N PHE A 822 -82.97 25.93 29.30
CA PHE A 822 -84.03 26.46 28.44
C PHE A 822 -83.56 27.14 27.16
N VAL A 823 -82.29 26.97 26.76
CA VAL A 823 -81.74 27.38 25.46
C VAL A 823 -81.75 26.16 24.53
N ASN A 824 -82.24 26.32 23.30
CA ASN A 824 -82.43 25.20 22.38
C ASN A 824 -81.11 24.53 21.95
N ASN A 825 -80.18 25.32 21.41
CA ASN A 825 -78.82 24.88 21.11
C ASN A 825 -77.82 25.93 21.58
N ILE A 826 -76.97 25.57 22.53
CA ILE A 826 -76.00 26.48 23.13
C ILE A 826 -74.78 26.71 22.24
N TYR A 827 -74.55 25.88 21.22
CA TYR A 827 -73.36 25.95 20.35
C TYR A 827 -73.57 26.74 19.07
N LEU A 828 -74.75 27.34 18.88
CA LEU A 828 -75.05 28.20 17.73
C LEU A 828 -74.93 29.67 18.11
N PRO A 829 -74.42 30.53 17.20
CA PRO A 829 -74.36 31.97 17.44
C PRO A 829 -75.76 32.58 17.58
N VAL A 830 -76.76 32.00 16.91
CA VAL A 830 -78.17 32.39 17.00
C VAL A 830 -79.00 31.21 17.49
N THR A 831 -79.77 31.41 18.56
CA THR A 831 -80.56 30.35 19.20
C THR A 831 -81.80 30.94 19.89
N PHE A 832 -82.64 30.10 20.48
CA PHE A 832 -83.85 30.52 21.19
C PHE A 832 -83.78 30.11 22.66
N ALA A 833 -84.31 30.96 23.53
CA ALA A 833 -84.47 30.70 24.96
C ALA A 833 -85.95 30.75 25.38
N ASN A 834 -86.38 29.83 26.25
CA ASN A 834 -87.74 29.77 26.80
C ASN A 834 -87.73 29.69 28.34
N PRO A 835 -87.44 30.79 29.05
CA PRO A 835 -87.30 30.75 30.50
C PRO A 835 -88.62 30.36 31.18
N ALA A 836 -88.56 29.35 32.06
CA ALA A 836 -89.76 28.74 32.66
C ALA A 836 -90.41 29.57 33.79
N THR A 837 -89.75 30.63 34.26
CA THR A 837 -90.24 31.48 35.36
C THR A 837 -90.30 32.95 34.95
N ALA A 838 -91.29 33.67 35.48
CA ALA A 838 -91.37 35.12 35.34
C ALA A 838 -90.18 35.80 36.08
N GLY A 839 -89.64 36.87 35.51
CA GLY A 839 -88.43 37.54 36.01
C GLY A 839 -87.41 37.82 34.91
N THR A 840 -86.29 38.43 35.28
CA THR A 840 -85.18 38.74 34.36
C THR A 840 -84.12 37.64 34.41
N HIS A 841 -83.76 37.12 33.24
CA HIS A 841 -82.76 36.06 33.06
C HIS A 841 -81.58 36.61 32.25
N LEU A 842 -80.35 36.38 32.73
CA LEU A 842 -79.11 36.80 32.06
C LEU A 842 -78.58 35.68 31.19
N TYR A 843 -78.31 35.97 29.92
CA TYR A 843 -77.66 35.06 28.99
C TYR A 843 -76.34 35.66 28.49
N ALA A 844 -75.28 34.85 28.49
CA ALA A 844 -73.95 35.19 28.03
C ALA A 844 -73.55 34.30 26.86
N LEU A 845 -73.10 34.88 25.75
CA LEU A 845 -72.47 34.15 24.66
C LEU A 845 -70.96 34.18 24.86
N MET A 846 -70.38 33.02 25.15
CA MET A 846 -68.93 32.82 25.16
C MET A 846 -68.46 32.33 23.80
N VAL A 847 -67.40 32.96 23.28
CA VAL A 847 -66.73 32.59 22.04
C VAL A 847 -65.28 32.27 22.36
N GLN A 848 -64.88 31.05 22.03
CA GLN A 848 -63.49 30.60 22.14
C GLN A 848 -62.94 30.41 20.72
N ASP A 849 -61.78 30.99 20.42
CA ASP A 849 -61.11 30.63 19.17
C ASP A 849 -60.66 29.14 19.21
N ASN A 850 -60.58 28.53 18.04
CA ASN A 850 -60.09 27.16 17.89
C ASN A 850 -58.87 27.14 16.94
N TYR A 851 -58.13 28.24 16.93
CA TYR A 851 -57.08 28.51 15.96
C TYR A 851 -55.89 29.22 16.65
N GLY A 852 -54.97 28.42 17.17
CA GLY A 852 -53.65 28.86 17.65
C GLY A 852 -53.59 29.49 19.04
N CYS A 853 -54.44 30.48 19.36
CA CYS A 853 -54.23 31.36 20.51
C CYS A 853 -55.12 31.11 21.73
N ASN A 854 -56.17 30.29 21.63
CA ASN A 854 -57.11 29.99 22.73
C ASN A 854 -57.69 31.27 23.40
N PHE A 855 -57.92 32.33 22.62
CA PHE A 855 -58.59 33.53 23.07
C PHE A 855 -60.06 33.30 23.43
N PHE A 856 -60.48 33.96 24.52
CA PHE A 856 -61.86 33.95 25.02
C PHE A 856 -62.48 35.34 24.99
N SER A 857 -63.68 35.45 24.42
CA SER A 857 -64.50 36.66 24.44
C SER A 857 -65.92 36.31 24.85
N ALA A 858 -66.57 37.21 25.58
CA ALA A 858 -67.94 37.03 26.01
C ALA A 858 -68.73 38.34 25.89
N ASP A 859 -70.02 38.23 25.62
CA ASP A 859 -70.96 39.35 25.68
C ASP A 859 -72.31 38.86 26.23
N THR A 860 -73.10 39.75 26.83
CA THR A 860 -74.27 39.38 27.64
C THR A 860 -75.52 40.18 27.27
N LEU A 861 -76.69 39.55 27.38
CA LEU A 861 -78.00 40.20 27.20
C LEU A 861 -79.01 39.71 28.25
N LEU A 862 -80.02 40.54 28.54
CA LEU A 862 -81.11 40.24 29.46
C LEU A 862 -82.40 39.85 28.72
N VAL A 863 -83.06 38.80 29.21
CA VAL A 863 -84.42 38.42 28.79
C VAL A 863 -85.38 38.55 29.97
N THR A 864 -86.33 39.48 29.89
CA THR A 864 -87.34 39.70 30.94
C THR A 864 -88.67 39.05 30.57
N VAL A 865 -89.11 38.08 31.38
CA VAL A 865 -90.38 37.37 31.23
C VAL A 865 -91.43 38.00 32.14
N LEU A 866 -92.49 38.54 31.56
CA LEU A 866 -93.59 39.17 32.30
C LEU A 866 -94.50 38.13 32.99
N PRO A 867 -95.08 38.43 34.17
CA PRO A 867 -95.99 37.53 34.87
C PRO A 867 -97.31 37.30 34.11
N ARG A 868 -98.06 36.25 34.48
CA ARG A 868 -99.37 35.94 33.87
C ARG A 868 -100.40 37.03 34.19
N VAL A 869 -101.22 37.40 33.21
CA VAL A 869 -102.30 38.39 33.38
C VAL A 869 -103.49 37.74 34.10
N PRO A 870 -103.93 38.25 35.27
CA PRO A 870 -105.14 37.78 35.93
C PRO A 870 -106.39 38.26 35.16
N VAL A 871 -107.43 37.42 35.06
CA VAL A 871 -108.69 37.70 34.36
C VAL A 871 -109.87 37.06 35.11
N PHE A 872 -110.99 37.78 35.22
CA PHE A 872 -112.22 37.28 35.84
C PHE A 872 -113.49 37.90 35.20
N ALA A 873 -114.41 37.06 34.73
CA ALA A 873 -115.62 37.47 33.99
C ALA A 873 -116.88 37.67 34.86
N GLY A 874 -116.77 37.55 36.18
CA GLY A 874 -117.90 37.66 37.11
C GLY A 874 -118.64 36.34 37.35
N ASN A 875 -119.58 36.34 38.30
CA ASN A 875 -120.37 35.15 38.65
C ASN A 875 -121.64 35.04 37.81
N ASP A 876 -122.13 33.81 37.61
CA ASP A 876 -123.41 33.55 36.97
C ASP A 876 -124.58 34.24 37.68
N SER A 877 -125.51 34.82 36.93
CA SER A 877 -126.64 35.56 37.50
C SER A 877 -127.90 35.53 36.62
N ILE A 878 -128.97 36.22 37.05
CA ILE A 878 -130.30 36.17 36.43
C ILE A 878 -130.72 37.58 35.99
N ALA A 879 -131.27 37.68 34.78
CA ALA A 879 -131.83 38.88 34.17
C ALA A 879 -133.33 38.71 33.88
N VAL A 880 -134.04 39.83 33.71
CA VAL A 880 -135.44 39.85 33.26
C VAL A 880 -135.46 40.09 31.75
N LEU A 881 -136.34 39.38 31.03
CA LEU A 881 -136.45 39.47 29.57
C LEU A 881 -136.61 40.93 29.11
N GLY A 882 -135.66 41.39 28.29
CA GLY A 882 -135.68 42.73 27.69
C GLY A 882 -135.28 43.88 28.64
N GLU A 883 -134.88 43.60 29.87
CA GLU A 883 -134.34 44.61 30.80
C GLU A 883 -132.81 44.62 30.78
N ALA A 884 -132.23 45.78 31.14
CA ALA A 884 -130.79 45.98 31.21
C ALA A 884 -130.17 45.16 32.37
N HIS A 885 -129.10 44.42 32.08
CA HIS A 885 -128.36 43.60 33.03
C HIS A 885 -126.85 43.91 32.97
N GLN A 886 -126.22 44.16 34.10
CA GLN A 886 -124.82 44.60 34.18
C GLN A 886 -123.86 43.41 34.30
N LEU A 887 -122.91 43.26 33.36
CA LEU A 887 -121.79 42.33 33.50
C LEU A 887 -120.64 42.97 34.30
N LEU A 888 -119.86 42.14 35.00
CA LEU A 888 -118.78 42.56 35.90
C LEU A 888 -117.46 41.87 35.53
N GLY A 889 -116.56 42.59 34.85
CA GLY A 889 -115.24 42.09 34.46
C GLY A 889 -114.11 42.69 35.31
N SER A 890 -113.04 41.93 35.54
CA SER A 890 -111.82 42.43 36.15
C SER A 890 -110.56 41.73 35.62
N GLY A 891 -109.42 42.38 35.82
CA GLY A 891 -108.12 41.91 35.33
C GLY A 891 -107.68 42.58 34.01
N GLY A 892 -106.37 42.73 33.82
CA GLY A 892 -105.81 43.49 32.69
C GLY A 892 -106.18 44.98 32.66
N LEU A 893 -105.87 45.65 31.55
CA LEU A 893 -106.14 47.08 31.30
C LEU A 893 -107.12 47.31 30.16
N GLN A 894 -107.12 46.46 29.13
CA GLN A 894 -108.09 46.50 28.04
C GLN A 894 -108.97 45.27 28.11
N TYR A 895 -110.26 45.45 27.83
CA TYR A 895 -111.29 44.42 27.96
C TYR A 895 -111.93 44.17 26.59
N THR A 896 -112.32 42.94 26.32
CA THR A 896 -113.09 42.59 25.12
C THR A 896 -114.01 41.43 25.46
N TRP A 897 -115.31 41.69 25.41
CA TRP A 897 -116.37 40.73 25.67
C TRP A 897 -116.94 40.16 24.37
N ALA A 898 -117.36 38.89 24.41
CA ALA A 898 -118.10 38.24 23.34
C ALA A 898 -119.22 37.36 23.93
N PRO A 899 -120.41 37.26 23.31
CA PRO A 899 -120.83 37.94 22.08
C PRO A 899 -121.13 39.43 22.30
N ALA A 900 -120.83 40.28 21.32
CA ALA A 900 -120.86 41.74 21.45
C ALA A 900 -122.21 42.38 21.08
N ASP A 901 -123.04 41.66 20.33
CA ASP A 901 -124.29 42.12 19.71
C ASP A 901 -125.39 42.50 20.71
N VAL A 902 -125.41 41.86 21.87
CA VAL A 902 -126.37 42.13 22.96
C VAL A 902 -125.84 43.12 24.01
N LEU A 903 -124.61 43.63 23.82
CA LEU A 903 -123.94 44.53 24.75
C LEU A 903 -123.96 45.97 24.25
N ASN A 904 -124.05 46.92 25.17
CA ASN A 904 -123.92 48.34 24.83
C ASN A 904 -122.50 48.72 24.37
N ASN A 905 -121.46 48.11 24.95
CA ASN A 905 -120.06 48.31 24.59
C ASN A 905 -119.22 47.09 25.00
N ALA A 906 -118.92 46.21 24.05
CA ALA A 906 -118.13 45.01 24.31
C ALA A 906 -116.67 45.29 24.78
N ALA A 907 -116.15 46.50 24.64
CA ALA A 907 -114.80 46.87 25.11
C ALA A 907 -114.78 47.48 26.52
N ALA A 908 -115.94 47.71 27.13
CA ALA A 908 -116.01 48.20 28.51
C ALA A 908 -115.65 47.09 29.50
N GLN A 909 -115.06 47.47 30.64
CA GLN A 909 -114.81 46.52 31.74
C GLN A 909 -116.12 45.89 32.24
N ASN A 910 -117.14 46.72 32.47
CA ASN A 910 -118.45 46.32 32.95
C ASN A 910 -119.52 46.78 31.94
N PRO A 911 -119.80 46.00 30.88
CA PRO A 911 -120.83 46.34 29.90
C PRO A 911 -122.24 45.97 30.38
N ILE A 912 -123.25 46.64 29.82
CA ILE A 912 -124.66 46.35 30.05
C ILE A 912 -125.17 45.50 28.89
N ALA A 913 -125.80 44.38 29.21
CA ALA A 913 -126.46 43.46 28.29
C ALA A 913 -127.98 43.63 28.32
N VAL A 914 -128.65 43.59 27.17
CA VAL A 914 -130.11 43.43 27.08
C VAL A 914 -130.41 42.07 26.47
N LEU A 915 -130.99 41.19 27.27
CA LEU A 915 -131.06 39.76 26.95
C LEU A 915 -132.49 39.29 26.68
N TYR A 916 -132.63 38.46 25.65
CA TYR A 916 -133.89 37.80 25.28
C TYR A 916 -133.85 36.28 25.50
N ASN A 917 -132.66 35.71 25.63
CA ASN A 917 -132.39 34.30 25.92
C ASN A 917 -131.18 34.21 26.88
N ASP A 918 -130.98 33.02 27.47
CA ASP A 918 -129.78 32.74 28.27
C ASP A 918 -128.51 32.89 27.40
N THR A 919 -127.52 33.63 27.88
CA THR A 919 -126.31 33.95 27.11
C THR A 919 -125.06 33.73 27.95
N ARG A 920 -124.04 33.09 27.36
CA ARG A 920 -122.69 32.96 27.94
C ARG A 920 -121.77 34.01 27.33
N PHE A 921 -121.06 34.74 28.18
CA PHE A 921 -120.08 35.74 27.78
C PHE A 921 -118.65 35.26 28.04
N THR A 922 -117.73 35.60 27.14
CA THR A 922 -116.27 35.43 27.30
C THR A 922 -115.62 36.79 27.41
N LEU A 923 -114.83 37.00 28.46
CA LEU A 923 -113.99 38.18 28.66
C LEU A 923 -112.55 37.86 28.26
N ARG A 924 -111.99 38.63 27.34
CA ARG A 924 -110.55 38.69 27.07
C ARG A 924 -109.98 40.00 27.63
N VAL A 925 -108.84 39.92 28.31
CA VAL A 925 -108.14 41.09 28.85
C VAL A 925 -106.71 41.18 28.33
N MET A 926 -106.19 42.39 28.19
CA MET A 926 -104.81 42.69 27.79
C MET A 926 -104.15 43.65 28.78
N ASP A 927 -102.91 43.39 29.18
CA ASP A 927 -102.13 44.27 30.07
C ASP A 927 -101.36 45.37 29.30
N ILE A 928 -100.57 46.19 30.02
CA ILE A 928 -99.79 47.30 29.42
C ILE A 928 -98.71 46.82 28.45
N ALA A 929 -98.30 45.56 28.56
CA ALA A 929 -97.24 44.98 27.75
C ALA A 929 -97.78 44.18 26.56
N GLY A 930 -99.11 44.12 26.38
CA GLY A 930 -99.76 43.42 25.28
C GLY A 930 -100.00 41.93 25.52
N CYS A 931 -99.73 41.40 26.72
CA CYS A 931 -100.02 40.01 27.06
C CYS A 931 -101.53 39.84 27.31
N THR A 932 -102.14 38.71 26.86
CA THR A 932 -103.60 38.50 26.95
C THR A 932 -104.03 37.26 27.72
N ALA A 933 -105.15 37.33 28.44
CA ALA A 933 -105.80 36.22 29.16
C ALA A 933 -107.34 36.22 28.93
N MET A 934 -108.03 35.09 29.19
CA MET A 934 -109.49 34.94 28.98
C MET A 934 -110.25 34.21 30.11
N ASP A 935 -111.52 34.57 30.36
CA ASP A 935 -112.46 33.92 31.31
C ASP A 935 -113.94 33.98 30.82
N THR A 936 -114.91 33.28 31.43
CA THR A 936 -116.33 33.21 30.98
C THR A 936 -117.40 33.25 32.08
N VAL A 937 -118.62 33.76 31.78
CA VAL A 937 -119.80 33.87 32.70
C VAL A 937 -121.15 33.57 32.01
N LEU A 938 -122.16 33.02 32.71
CA LEU A 938 -123.50 32.68 32.18
C LEU A 938 -124.65 33.50 32.84
N ILE A 939 -125.52 34.12 32.03
CA ILE A 939 -126.70 34.87 32.49
C ILE A 939 -128.01 34.17 32.07
N LYS A 940 -128.94 33.93 33.01
CA LYS A 940 -130.28 33.31 32.75
C LYS A 940 -131.41 34.33 32.68
N VAL A 941 -132.39 34.17 31.77
CA VAL A 941 -133.45 35.18 31.50
C VAL A 941 -134.87 34.69 31.87
N LEU A 942 -135.62 35.46 32.68
CA LEU A 942 -137.01 35.16 33.12
C LEU A 942 -138.09 35.98 32.39
N LYS A 943 -139.26 35.39 32.07
CA LYS A 943 -140.40 36.01 31.31
C LYS A 943 -141.58 36.45 32.20
N GLY A 944 -142.14 37.66 32.05
CA GLY A 944 -143.30 38.19 32.84
C GLY A 944 -144.48 38.71 32.00
N PRO A 945 -145.59 39.23 32.58
CA PRO A 945 -145.85 39.45 34.01
C PRO A 945 -146.28 38.17 34.75
N ALA A 946 -145.42 37.66 35.63
CA ALA A 946 -145.70 36.48 36.45
C ALA A 946 -144.89 36.50 37.75
N TYR A 947 -145.44 35.89 38.80
CA TYR A 947 -144.64 35.47 39.95
C TYR A 947 -144.09 34.06 39.71
N TYR A 948 -142.76 33.95 39.75
CA TYR A 948 -142.04 32.70 39.86
C TYR A 948 -141.88 32.37 41.33
N VAL A 949 -142.63 31.37 41.79
CA VAL A 949 -142.69 31.01 43.20
C VAL A 949 -141.94 29.68 43.37
N PRO A 950 -140.89 29.63 44.20
CA PRO A 950 -140.23 28.37 44.53
C PRO A 950 -141.24 27.37 45.11
N THR A 951 -141.10 26.09 44.80
CA THR A 951 -141.98 25.04 45.35
C THR A 951 -141.53 24.56 46.72
N ALA A 952 -140.28 24.81 47.08
CA ALA A 952 -139.70 24.50 48.38
C ALA A 952 -138.56 25.49 48.72
N PHE A 953 -138.19 25.55 50.00
CA PHE A 953 -137.03 26.32 50.47
C PHE A 953 -136.48 25.72 51.78
N SER A 954 -135.24 26.05 52.11
CA SER A 954 -134.48 25.48 53.23
C SER A 954 -133.77 26.59 54.01
N PRO A 955 -134.37 27.14 55.06
CA PRO A 955 -133.78 28.19 55.90
C PRO A 955 -132.68 27.63 56.81
N ASN A 956 -131.49 27.39 56.26
CA ASN A 956 -130.30 26.83 56.94
C ASN A 956 -129.15 27.86 57.12
N ALA A 957 -129.34 29.09 56.63
CA ALA A 957 -128.39 30.20 56.63
C ALA A 957 -127.15 30.01 55.74
N ASP A 958 -127.21 29.19 54.69
CA ASP A 958 -126.12 29.03 53.72
C ASP A 958 -126.07 30.13 52.65
N GLY A 959 -127.01 31.08 52.70
CA GLY A 959 -127.15 32.19 51.76
C GLY A 959 -127.93 31.81 50.50
N ARG A 960 -128.42 30.57 50.36
CA ARG A 960 -129.18 30.06 49.21
C ARG A 960 -130.52 29.50 49.66
N ASN A 961 -131.60 29.96 49.04
CA ASN A 961 -132.97 29.49 49.32
C ASN A 961 -133.37 29.54 50.82
N ASP A 962 -132.76 30.44 51.59
CA ASP A 962 -133.08 30.65 53.01
C ASP A 962 -134.41 31.36 53.22
N ILE A 963 -134.87 32.09 52.21
CA ILE A 963 -136.05 32.93 52.28
C ILE A 963 -136.99 32.48 51.19
N PHE A 964 -138.17 32.01 51.58
CA PHE A 964 -139.24 31.75 50.66
C PHE A 964 -139.89 33.07 50.23
N ARG A 965 -139.57 33.48 49.00
CA ARG A 965 -140.21 34.63 48.36
C ARG A 965 -140.59 34.32 46.92
N PRO A 966 -141.79 34.75 46.49
CA PRO A 966 -142.12 34.91 45.09
C PRO A 966 -141.14 35.89 44.42
N ILE A 967 -140.56 35.51 43.28
CA ILE A 967 -139.79 36.42 42.43
C ILE A 967 -140.76 37.05 41.42
N PRO A 968 -141.07 38.35 41.53
CA PRO A 968 -141.86 39.06 40.54
C PRO A 968 -141.03 39.27 39.26
N ALA A 969 -141.52 38.77 38.13
CA ALA A 969 -141.04 39.18 36.81
C ALA A 969 -142.16 40.02 36.16
N GLY A 970 -141.92 41.30 35.89
CA GLY A 970 -142.91 42.19 35.24
C GLY A 970 -144.11 42.62 36.10
N ILE A 971 -144.06 42.45 37.42
CA ILE A 971 -145.11 42.88 38.37
C ILE A 971 -144.79 44.28 38.92
N SER A 972 -145.79 45.12 39.22
CA SER A 972 -145.57 46.50 39.70
C SER A 972 -145.66 46.64 41.22
N SER A 973 -146.58 45.92 41.88
CA SER A 973 -146.69 45.91 43.34
C SER A 973 -147.31 44.62 43.87
N THR A 974 -146.83 44.15 45.03
CA THR A 974 -147.44 43.04 45.76
C THR A 974 -148.37 43.64 46.82
N LYS A 975 -149.69 43.52 46.66
CA LYS A 975 -150.63 44.07 47.64
C LYS A 975 -150.64 43.25 48.93
N LYS A 976 -150.59 41.93 48.80
CA LYS A 976 -150.67 41.01 49.94
C LYS A 976 -150.06 39.67 49.59
N PHE A 977 -149.18 39.17 50.44
CA PHE A 977 -148.65 37.82 50.40
C PHE A 977 -148.79 37.23 51.80
N SER A 978 -149.59 36.18 51.94
CA SER A 978 -149.85 35.51 53.22
C SER A 978 -149.62 34.01 53.13
N ILE A 979 -149.20 33.42 54.23
CA ILE A 979 -148.88 31.99 54.36
C ILE A 979 -149.60 31.44 55.59
N TYR A 980 -150.16 30.24 55.43
CA TYR A 980 -150.96 29.55 56.44
C TYR A 980 -150.41 28.14 56.68
N ASN A 981 -150.51 27.69 57.93
CA ASN A 981 -150.20 26.31 58.30
C ASN A 981 -151.38 25.35 57.99
N ARG A 982 -151.17 24.04 58.15
CA ARG A 982 -152.18 23.00 57.88
C ARG A 982 -153.46 23.10 58.71
N TYR A 983 -153.44 23.85 59.81
CA TYR A 983 -154.59 24.07 60.68
C TYR A 983 -155.34 25.37 60.33
N GLY A 984 -154.94 26.08 59.27
CA GLY A 984 -155.56 27.33 58.83
C GLY A 984 -155.08 28.58 59.58
N THR A 985 -154.07 28.46 60.45
CA THR A 985 -153.48 29.63 61.14
C THR A 985 -152.53 30.37 60.21
N MET A 986 -152.66 31.70 60.11
CA MET A 986 -151.73 32.54 59.35
C MET A 986 -150.39 32.64 60.08
N VAL A 987 -149.31 32.23 59.41
CA VAL A 987 -147.94 32.20 59.97
C VAL A 987 -147.06 33.32 59.43
N PHE A 988 -147.38 33.87 58.27
CA PHE A 988 -146.65 35.00 57.68
C PHE A 988 -147.58 35.85 56.83
N GLU A 989 -147.39 37.16 56.86
CA GLU A 989 -148.08 38.10 55.99
C GLU A 989 -147.15 39.29 55.69
N THR A 990 -147.11 39.71 54.43
CA THR A 990 -146.43 40.94 54.03
C THR A 990 -147.08 41.58 52.80
N SER A 991 -147.01 42.90 52.74
CA SER A 991 -147.24 43.69 51.53
C SER A 991 -145.92 44.28 50.99
N GLN A 992 -144.79 44.02 51.65
CA GLN A 992 -143.50 44.56 51.26
C GLN A 992 -142.93 43.81 50.05
N TRP A 993 -142.37 44.57 49.11
CA TRP A 993 -141.74 44.02 47.91
C TRP A 993 -140.54 43.12 48.25
N LEU A 994 -140.47 41.93 47.65
CA LEU A 994 -139.39 40.92 47.81
C LEU A 994 -139.13 40.41 49.25
N LYS A 995 -139.92 40.84 50.24
CA LYS A 995 -139.86 40.28 51.59
C LYS A 995 -140.49 38.89 51.55
N GLY A 996 -139.72 37.91 52.01
CA GLY A 996 -140.16 36.52 52.06
C GLY A 996 -140.28 36.01 53.48
N TRP A 997 -140.79 34.80 53.57
CA TRP A 997 -140.88 34.06 54.81
C TRP A 997 -139.62 33.24 55.03
N ASP A 998 -139.02 33.37 56.20
CA ASP A 998 -137.83 32.64 56.66
C ASP A 998 -138.18 31.30 57.33
N GLY A 999 -139.45 30.90 57.28
CA GLY A 999 -139.95 29.68 57.90
C GLY A 999 -140.27 29.79 59.39
N ARG A 1000 -140.17 30.98 60.01
CA ARG A 1000 -140.50 31.20 61.43
C ARG A 1000 -141.88 31.82 61.63
N TYR A 1001 -142.52 31.53 62.77
CA TYR A 1001 -143.73 32.21 63.25
C TYR A 1001 -143.56 32.53 64.74
N LYS A 1002 -143.78 33.80 65.11
CA LYS A 1002 -143.49 34.33 66.46
C LYS A 1002 -142.06 34.00 66.95
N GLY A 1003 -141.08 34.04 66.05
CA GLY A 1003 -139.66 33.76 66.32
C GLY A 1003 -139.27 32.28 66.32
N GLN A 1004 -140.22 31.35 66.38
CA GLN A 1004 -139.95 29.92 66.39
C GLN A 1004 -140.07 29.29 65.00
N MET A 1005 -139.12 28.41 64.68
CA MET A 1005 -139.08 27.66 63.44
C MET A 1005 -140.33 26.81 63.28
N GLN A 1006 -141.04 26.94 62.17
CA GLN A 1006 -142.21 26.13 61.91
C GLN A 1006 -141.81 24.69 61.53
N PRO A 1007 -142.63 23.67 61.84
CA PRO A 1007 -142.33 22.29 61.48
C PRO A 1007 -142.16 22.12 59.96
N PRO A 1008 -141.24 21.27 59.50
CA PRO A 1008 -141.15 20.93 58.09
C PRO A 1008 -142.48 20.37 57.58
N GLY A 1009 -142.88 20.77 56.38
CA GLY A 1009 -144.16 20.38 55.82
C GLY A 1009 -144.71 21.36 54.80
N ALA A 1010 -145.92 21.06 54.33
CA ALA A 1010 -146.64 21.86 53.35
C ALA A 1010 -147.33 23.07 54.02
N TYR A 1011 -147.01 24.27 53.53
CA TYR A 1011 -147.65 25.52 53.89
C TYR A 1011 -148.39 26.08 52.69
N ILE A 1012 -149.58 26.62 52.92
CA ILE A 1012 -150.42 27.17 51.86
C ILE A 1012 -150.16 28.67 51.79
N TRP A 1013 -149.81 29.18 50.62
CA TRP A 1013 -149.60 30.60 50.42
C TRP A 1013 -150.65 31.18 49.47
N PHE A 1014 -151.01 32.43 49.74
CA PHE A 1014 -151.87 33.25 48.92
C PHE A 1014 -151.13 34.53 48.58
N LEU A 1015 -151.15 34.89 47.32
CA LEU A 1015 -150.53 36.08 46.79
C LEU A 1015 -151.56 36.86 45.98
N ASN A 1016 -151.60 38.16 46.24
CA ASN A 1016 -152.37 39.13 45.51
C ASN A 1016 -151.44 40.30 45.15
N GLY A 1017 -151.23 40.52 43.86
CA GLY A 1017 -150.42 41.60 43.31
C GLY A 1017 -151.14 42.33 42.19
N MET A 1018 -150.52 43.40 41.71
CA MET A 1018 -150.97 44.16 40.55
C MET A 1018 -149.82 44.23 39.55
N ASP A 1019 -150.10 43.93 38.28
CA ASP A 1019 -149.10 44.10 37.22
C ASP A 1019 -148.90 45.59 36.86
N LYS A 1020 -147.95 45.89 35.97
CA LYS A 1020 -147.69 47.27 35.51
C LYS A 1020 -148.87 47.90 34.76
N ASN A 1021 -149.88 47.12 34.35
CA ASN A 1021 -151.07 47.57 33.63
C ASN A 1021 -152.32 47.68 34.54
N GLY A 1022 -152.15 47.55 35.86
CA GLY A 1022 -153.25 47.68 36.82
C GLY A 1022 -154.11 46.42 37.00
N LYS A 1023 -153.79 45.31 36.30
CA LYS A 1023 -154.54 44.05 36.43
C LYS A 1023 -154.15 43.32 37.71
N ILE A 1024 -155.16 42.88 38.45
CA ILE A 1024 -154.97 42.11 39.69
C ILE A 1024 -154.55 40.68 39.34
N ILE A 1025 -153.41 40.24 39.88
CA ILE A 1025 -152.91 38.88 39.76
C ILE A 1025 -153.00 38.22 41.13
N GLN A 1026 -153.90 37.24 41.23
CA GLN A 1026 -154.02 36.38 42.40
C GLN A 1026 -153.46 35.00 42.10
N LYS A 1027 -152.60 34.51 42.98
CA LYS A 1027 -152.12 33.12 42.97
C LYS A 1027 -152.28 32.53 44.35
N LYS A 1028 -152.53 31.24 44.39
CA LYS A 1028 -152.41 30.43 45.59
C LYS A 1028 -151.61 29.18 45.26
N GLY A 1029 -150.95 28.62 46.24
CA GLY A 1029 -150.19 27.40 46.06
C GLY A 1029 -149.71 26.85 47.38
N THR A 1030 -148.84 25.86 47.27
CA THR A 1030 -148.20 25.22 48.42
C THR A 1030 -146.71 25.43 48.31
N VAL A 1031 -146.04 25.64 49.43
CA VAL A 1031 -144.58 25.59 49.55
C VAL A 1031 -144.22 24.53 50.57
N ILE A 1032 -143.16 23.79 50.29
CA ILE A 1032 -142.59 22.84 51.26
C ILE A 1032 -141.49 23.56 52.03
N LEU A 1033 -141.67 23.70 53.34
CA LEU A 1033 -140.58 24.05 54.24
C LEU A 1033 -139.77 22.78 54.52
N ILE A 1034 -138.51 22.79 54.08
CA ILE A 1034 -137.55 21.70 54.31
C ILE A 1034 -136.62 22.15 55.44
N LYS A 1035 -136.26 21.21 56.32
CA LYS A 1035 -135.32 21.49 57.42
C LYS A 1035 -133.89 21.45 56.97
#